data_AF-A0A0M0LL87-F1
#
_entry.id   AF-A0A0M0LL87-F1
#
_cell.length_a   1.000
_cell.length_b   1.000
_cell.length_c   1.000
_cell.angle_alpha   90.00
_cell.angle_beta   90.00
_cell.angle_gamma   90.00
#
_symmetry.space_group_name_H-M   'P 1'
#
loop_
_entity.id
_entity.type
_entity.pdbx_description
1 polymer ?
#
loop_
_entity_poly.entity_id
_entity_poly.type
_entity_poly.pdbx_seq_one_letter_code
_entity_poly.pdbx_strand_id
1 'polypeptide(L)'
;MNNFSKQYEEFISEEEMLRSYYKEHGLTTDQFFPLMNMVMELSPLKINESYEKIWMKYLAHNRMINRERVNPNFEIDNYDEIIGEEYMMETLNEGGAFLSWHFGDYRHNVDQIIKALRFKFQNKNRKFYVVVDQESFESEGKLDSWEKIREEAGVKLLVAESNLIAIKLFYILKENDSFLLFLDGQAGFNEDNTDIRTNFLSSEIKVRSGIFRILERAKKKICILLTTLSEDGKKQIIFHKPFAVEPNKIDEAVNKAFSIFTSELMKKPELWRLWYRHDEQVVEWHPSVNIQDGKPIQIDWKTKSQNSSQILGLDTNHARLYELETEALSFDIQRNSGINFFVHTNDKYMNTSIRLTFLYPLRKEMACSIAIFSELLIPVNIQTKLDHLYGAILKSNVSRKGDYHVLEFEMSIMQNNQLDSDMISKSLKLLSEIINSPLEKGFEYERIEKEFTSHYYRIKEMNENVEYAAQEICLATMTEGEPFSIPIYGDLDTLEELNEEILVQHYQEFISSSKKYIHVIGPNIDEDKIQNDACSYFQQEEENNLCPHGDMLSPVHQEIKYIEQDLHANQGRLLIGFKTGINFSSLEYIPLLVFNTIFGNLPESKLQTEIRHNRGMAYYLSSEIDDLKGILLVHVALQEENYETVTEIILNELNKIQDGQVSEEEIQTGINAVKHYVKTGLETPAILIDISLTGDLLDFQDDEEKVFSVLENISKRDIVDIAKKITLDTVFKSVKKVAKI
;
A
#
# COMPACT_ATOMS: atom_id res chain seq x y z
N MET A 1 30.08 -25.32 28.16
CA MET A 1 28.68 -25.62 28.51
C MET A 1 28.10 -24.42 29.25
N ASN A 2 27.14 -23.62 28.79
CA ASN A 2 26.39 -23.51 27.54
C ASN A 2 26.00 -22.03 27.42
N ASN A 3 26.73 -21.22 26.65
CA ASN A 3 26.28 -19.86 26.36
C ASN A 3 24.98 -19.91 25.53
N PHE A 4 24.91 -20.85 24.58
CA PHE A 4 23.74 -21.09 23.73
C PHE A 4 22.49 -21.46 24.55
N SER A 5 22.51 -22.56 25.32
CA SER A 5 21.31 -22.97 26.07
C SER A 5 20.86 -21.91 27.10
N LYS A 6 21.80 -21.21 27.75
CA LYS A 6 21.45 -20.14 28.67
C LYS A 6 20.80 -18.96 27.95
N GLN A 7 21.36 -18.51 26.84
CA GLN A 7 20.80 -17.43 26.03
C GLN A 7 19.47 -17.81 25.37
N TYR A 8 19.31 -19.08 24.99
CA TYR A 8 18.06 -19.59 24.43
C TYR A 8 16.94 -19.55 25.47
N GLU A 9 17.21 -19.99 26.70
CA GLU A 9 16.29 -19.87 27.83
C GLU A 9 15.99 -18.40 28.19
N GLU A 10 16.99 -17.51 28.10
CA GLU A 10 16.79 -16.06 28.27
C GLU A 10 15.82 -15.49 27.22
N PHE A 11 15.98 -15.83 25.93
CA PHE A 11 15.06 -15.38 24.88
C PHE A 11 13.65 -15.98 25.02
N ILE A 12 13.52 -17.23 25.46
CA ILE A 12 12.20 -17.82 25.75
C ILE A 12 11.49 -17.00 26.84
N SER A 13 12.20 -16.70 27.93
CA SER A 13 11.67 -15.87 29.03
C SER A 13 11.26 -14.47 28.56
N GLU A 14 12.03 -13.85 27.67
CA GLU A 14 11.68 -12.56 27.06
C GLU A 14 10.40 -12.63 26.22
N GLU A 15 10.25 -13.67 25.39
CA GLU A 15 9.03 -13.85 24.59
C GLU A 15 7.80 -14.15 25.47
N GLU A 16 7.98 -14.89 26.58
CA GLU A 16 6.93 -15.08 27.58
C GLU A 16 6.51 -13.77 28.26
N MET A 17 7.45 -12.86 28.54
CA MET A 17 7.12 -11.52 29.08
C MET A 17 6.37 -10.64 28.08
N LEU A 18 6.65 -10.78 26.77
CA LEU A 18 5.97 -10.03 25.70
C LEU A 18 4.59 -10.61 25.34
N ARG A 19 4.24 -11.79 25.84
CA ARG A 19 2.97 -12.47 25.56
C ARG A 19 1.74 -11.58 25.76
N SER A 20 1.64 -10.90 26.91
CA SER A 20 0.50 -10.02 27.22
C SER A 20 0.45 -8.83 26.27
N TYR A 21 1.61 -8.28 25.92
CA TYR A 21 1.73 -7.20 24.95
C TYR A 21 1.25 -7.64 23.57
N TYR A 22 1.65 -8.83 23.11
CA TYR A 22 1.18 -9.42 21.85
C TYR A 22 -0.33 -9.69 21.82
N LYS A 23 -0.90 -10.14 22.94
CA LYS A 23 -2.36 -10.36 23.05
C LYS A 23 -3.13 -9.05 22.95
N GLU A 24 -2.61 -7.99 23.55
CA GLU A 24 -3.24 -6.67 23.56
C GLU A 24 -3.10 -5.96 22.20
N HIS A 25 -1.90 -5.97 21.61
CA HIS A 25 -1.57 -5.15 20.45
C HIS A 25 -1.64 -5.90 19.11
N GLY A 26 -1.75 -7.23 19.13
CA GLY A 26 -1.68 -8.09 17.94
C GLY A 26 -0.25 -8.48 17.54
N LEU A 27 -0.16 -9.41 16.58
CA LEU A 27 1.08 -9.99 16.05
C LEU A 27 1.47 -9.35 14.70
N THR A 28 2.75 -9.08 14.46
CA THR A 28 3.19 -8.72 13.10
C THR A 28 2.95 -9.90 12.15
N THR A 29 2.97 -9.68 10.83
CA THR A 29 2.86 -10.77 9.84
C THR A 29 3.93 -11.84 10.06
N ASP A 30 5.20 -11.44 10.25
CA ASP A 30 6.33 -12.32 10.55
C ASP A 30 6.17 -13.13 11.85
N GLN A 31 5.25 -12.71 12.73
CA GLN A 31 4.90 -13.39 13.98
C GLN A 31 3.66 -14.27 13.81
N PHE A 32 2.65 -13.79 13.10
CA PHE A 32 1.35 -14.44 12.94
C PHE A 32 1.40 -15.65 12.01
N PHE A 33 1.97 -15.53 10.81
CA PHE A 33 1.99 -16.62 9.83
C PHE A 33 2.69 -17.89 10.33
N PRO A 34 3.85 -17.81 11.04
CA PRO A 34 4.42 -19.00 11.67
C PRO A 34 3.49 -19.68 12.66
N LEU A 35 2.80 -18.91 13.51
CA LEU A 35 1.87 -19.45 14.50
C LEU A 35 0.68 -20.11 13.81
N MET A 36 0.11 -19.43 12.81
CA MET A 36 -0.96 -19.97 11.97
C MET A 36 -0.52 -21.29 11.34
N ASN A 37 0.57 -21.31 10.57
CA ASN A 37 1.04 -22.50 9.87
C ASN A 37 1.34 -23.67 10.81
N MET A 38 1.93 -23.42 11.99
CA MET A 38 2.12 -24.44 13.02
C MET A 38 0.79 -24.98 13.55
N VAL A 39 -0.19 -24.13 13.82
CA VAL A 39 -1.52 -24.55 14.31
C VAL A 39 -2.22 -25.40 13.25
N MET A 40 -2.22 -24.95 12.00
CA MET A 40 -2.89 -25.63 10.89
C MET A 40 -2.25 -27.00 10.63
N GLU A 41 -0.92 -27.13 10.68
CA GLU A 41 -0.24 -28.40 10.47
C GLU A 41 -0.26 -29.36 11.66
N LEU A 42 -0.07 -28.83 12.87
CA LEU A 42 0.16 -29.67 14.06
C LEU A 42 -1.14 -30.04 14.77
N SER A 43 -2.23 -29.30 14.54
CA SER A 43 -3.54 -29.61 15.14
C SER A 43 -4.10 -30.97 14.72
N PRO A 44 -4.13 -31.34 13.43
CA PRO A 44 -4.56 -32.67 13.00
C PRO A 44 -3.71 -33.80 13.59
N LEU A 45 -2.44 -33.53 13.89
CA LEU A 45 -1.47 -34.50 14.40
C LEU A 45 -1.53 -34.71 15.93
N LYS A 46 -2.31 -33.90 16.66
CA LYS A 46 -2.57 -34.04 18.11
C LYS A 46 -1.30 -34.11 18.97
N ILE A 47 -0.42 -33.13 18.80
CA ILE A 47 0.80 -33.01 19.61
C ILE A 47 0.52 -32.69 21.09
N ASN A 48 1.44 -33.07 21.98
CA ASN A 48 1.28 -32.94 23.44
C ASN A 48 1.65 -31.57 24.02
N GLU A 49 2.25 -30.68 23.24
CA GLU A 49 2.67 -29.34 23.66
C GLU A 49 1.78 -28.28 23.01
N SER A 50 1.51 -27.19 23.74
CA SER A 50 0.75 -26.05 23.22
C SER A 50 1.45 -25.43 22.00
N TYR A 51 0.69 -25.13 20.95
CA TYR A 51 1.19 -24.45 19.75
C TYR A 51 1.82 -23.10 20.06
N GLU A 52 1.23 -22.37 21.01
CA GLU A 52 1.77 -21.09 21.50
C GLU A 52 3.15 -21.28 22.13
N LYS A 53 3.36 -22.35 22.90
CA LYS A 53 4.66 -22.62 23.52
C LYS A 53 5.72 -23.01 22.49
N ILE A 54 5.33 -23.77 21.47
CA ILE A 54 6.20 -24.10 20.33
C ILE A 54 6.57 -22.83 19.56
N TRP A 55 5.59 -21.96 19.31
CA TRP A 55 5.79 -20.70 18.62
C TRP A 55 6.70 -19.74 19.39
N MET A 56 6.59 -19.63 20.72
CA MET A 56 7.53 -18.84 21.53
C MET A 56 8.97 -19.37 21.44
N LYS A 57 9.14 -20.69 21.48
CA LYS A 57 10.46 -21.32 21.25
C LYS A 57 10.98 -21.02 19.85
N TYR A 58 10.11 -21.00 18.83
CA TYR A 58 10.47 -20.63 17.46
C TYR A 58 10.94 -19.18 17.35
N LEU A 59 10.25 -18.24 17.98
CA LEU A 59 10.68 -16.84 18.02
C LEU A 59 12.06 -16.70 18.68
N ALA A 60 12.26 -17.37 19.83
CA ALA A 60 13.55 -17.41 20.52
C ALA A 60 14.67 -18.03 19.65
N HIS A 61 14.38 -19.13 18.95
CA HIS A 61 15.32 -19.79 18.04
C HIS A 61 15.71 -18.86 16.88
N ASN A 62 14.73 -18.20 16.26
CA ASN A 62 15.00 -17.25 15.19
C ASN A 62 15.80 -16.04 15.64
N ARG A 63 15.56 -15.51 16.85
CA ARG A 63 16.42 -14.48 17.44
C ARG A 63 17.86 -14.96 17.59
N MET A 64 18.06 -16.19 18.05
CA MET A 64 19.37 -16.80 18.17
C MET A 64 20.09 -16.90 16.81
N ILE A 65 19.44 -17.50 15.81
CA ILE A 65 20.01 -17.66 14.46
C ILE A 65 20.29 -16.29 13.79
N ASN A 66 19.40 -15.31 13.98
CA ASN A 66 19.62 -13.95 13.44
C ASN A 66 20.81 -13.26 14.12
N ARG A 67 21.02 -13.50 15.42
CA ARG A 67 22.19 -12.98 16.14
C ARG A 67 23.48 -13.63 15.65
N GLU A 68 23.50 -14.95 15.49
CA GLU A 68 24.64 -15.69 14.93
C GLU A 68 24.95 -15.25 13.49
N ARG A 69 23.92 -14.93 12.70
CA ARG A 69 24.10 -14.36 11.35
C ARG A 69 24.90 -13.05 11.37
N VAL A 70 24.61 -12.15 12.32
CA VAL A 70 25.23 -10.82 12.41
C VAL A 70 26.60 -10.86 13.09
N ASN A 71 26.75 -11.64 14.16
CA ASN A 71 27.99 -11.76 14.92
C ASN A 71 28.32 -13.24 15.18
N PRO A 72 28.89 -13.93 14.18
CA PRO A 72 29.15 -15.36 14.28
C PRO A 72 30.29 -15.67 15.27
N ASN A 73 30.11 -16.69 16.11
CA ASN A 73 31.05 -17.03 17.18
C ASN A 73 31.82 -18.32 16.88
N PHE A 74 32.79 -18.22 15.98
CA PHE A 74 33.50 -19.36 15.39
C PHE A 74 34.34 -20.21 16.35
N GLU A 75 34.64 -19.73 17.55
CA GLU A 75 35.35 -20.53 18.58
C GLU A 75 34.41 -21.46 19.36
N ILE A 76 33.08 -21.27 19.27
CA ILE A 76 32.07 -21.99 20.04
C ILE A 76 31.26 -22.98 19.16
N ASP A 77 31.27 -22.83 17.84
CA ASP A 77 30.39 -23.58 16.92
C ASP A 77 31.04 -24.85 16.33
N ASN A 78 31.39 -25.79 17.21
CA ASN A 78 31.44 -27.20 16.82
C ASN A 78 30.14 -27.86 17.25
N TYR A 79 29.51 -28.65 16.36
CA TYR A 79 28.45 -29.56 16.82
C TYR A 79 29.06 -30.47 17.87
N ASP A 80 28.37 -30.58 18.99
CA ASP A 80 28.77 -31.44 20.10
C ASP A 80 28.75 -32.91 19.66
N GLU A 81 27.85 -33.26 18.74
CA GLU A 81 27.70 -34.62 18.22
C GLU A 81 27.47 -34.63 16.70
N ILE A 82 28.21 -35.50 16.01
CA ILE A 82 28.12 -35.72 14.56
C ILE A 82 27.64 -37.16 14.36
N ILE A 83 26.43 -37.31 13.80
CA ILE A 83 25.80 -38.61 13.57
C ILE A 83 25.83 -38.93 12.08
N GLY A 84 26.26 -40.14 11.72
CA GLY A 84 26.31 -40.60 10.34
C GLY A 84 27.47 -40.00 9.52
N GLU A 85 28.59 -39.66 10.17
CA GLU A 85 29.77 -39.11 9.50
C GLU A 85 30.25 -39.98 8.32
N GLU A 86 30.09 -41.29 8.42
CA GLU A 86 30.37 -42.24 7.35
C GLU A 86 29.56 -41.98 6.07
N TYR A 87 28.31 -41.52 6.20
CA TYR A 87 27.41 -41.22 5.09
C TYR A 87 27.76 -39.91 4.39
N MET A 88 28.20 -38.90 5.17
CA MET A 88 28.80 -37.69 4.62
C MET A 88 30.04 -38.05 3.81
N MET A 89 30.93 -38.89 4.37
CA MET A 89 32.16 -39.29 3.70
C MET A 89 31.88 -40.15 2.45
N GLU A 90 30.89 -41.05 2.48
CA GLU A 90 30.45 -41.81 1.30
C GLU A 90 30.01 -40.86 0.18
N THR A 91 29.14 -39.90 0.50
CA THR A 91 28.59 -38.94 -0.46
C THR A 91 29.68 -38.03 -1.05
N LEU A 92 30.57 -37.52 -0.21
CA LEU A 92 31.71 -36.71 -0.66
C LEU A 92 32.67 -37.53 -1.53
N ASN A 93 32.89 -38.81 -1.23
CA ASN A 93 33.77 -39.69 -2.00
C ASN A 93 33.25 -39.94 -3.42
N GLU A 94 31.97 -40.28 -3.53
CA GLU A 94 31.31 -40.64 -4.79
C GLU A 94 30.86 -39.41 -5.60
N GLY A 95 30.73 -38.25 -4.96
CA GLY A 95 30.05 -37.07 -5.50
C GLY A 95 28.53 -37.25 -5.39
N GLY A 96 27.83 -36.23 -4.92
CA GLY A 96 26.38 -36.31 -4.69
C GLY A 96 25.76 -34.99 -4.23
N ALA A 97 24.48 -35.04 -3.90
CA ALA A 97 23.77 -33.90 -3.35
C ALA A 97 23.56 -34.07 -1.85
N PHE A 98 23.90 -33.03 -1.10
CA PHE A 98 23.39 -32.81 0.25
C PHE A 98 22.11 -32.00 0.14
N LEU A 99 21.00 -32.57 0.61
CA LEU A 99 19.72 -31.86 0.66
C LEU A 99 19.38 -31.58 2.11
N SER A 100 18.94 -30.35 2.39
CA SER A 100 18.65 -29.89 3.74
C SER A 100 17.45 -28.93 3.74
N TRP A 101 17.13 -28.43 4.93
CA TRP A 101 16.10 -27.42 5.19
C TRP A 101 16.72 -26.33 6.07
N HIS A 102 16.09 -25.16 6.13
CA HIS A 102 16.46 -24.11 7.07
C HIS A 102 16.01 -24.48 8.49
N PHE A 103 16.52 -25.60 8.98
CA PHE A 103 16.14 -26.28 10.22
C PHE A 103 17.33 -26.35 11.16
N GLY A 104 17.09 -26.10 12.45
CA GLY A 104 18.12 -26.09 13.47
C GLY A 104 19.16 -25.01 13.21
N ASP A 105 20.42 -25.39 13.39
CA ASP A 105 21.58 -24.55 13.14
C ASP A 105 22.11 -24.72 11.70
N TYR A 106 21.27 -24.37 10.73
CA TYR A 106 21.50 -24.66 9.31
C TYR A 106 22.67 -23.88 8.70
N ARG A 107 23.06 -22.73 9.28
CA ARG A 107 24.15 -21.88 8.74
C ARG A 107 25.51 -22.55 8.92
N HIS A 108 25.67 -23.30 10.00
CA HIS A 108 26.88 -24.07 10.30
C HIS A 108 26.94 -25.44 9.59
N ASN A 109 25.91 -25.81 8.80
CA ASN A 109 25.89 -27.05 8.00
C ASN A 109 27.14 -27.20 7.14
N VAL A 110 27.55 -26.11 6.49
CA VAL A 110 28.63 -26.09 5.51
C VAL A 110 29.99 -26.28 6.21
N ASP A 111 30.15 -25.77 7.43
CA ASP A 111 31.42 -25.82 8.17
C ASP A 111 31.90 -27.26 8.43
N GLN A 112 30.98 -28.18 8.74
CA GLN A 112 31.34 -29.58 8.97
C GLN A 112 31.76 -30.30 7.68
N ILE A 113 31.06 -30.01 6.59
CA ILE A 113 31.41 -30.56 5.27
C ILE A 113 32.78 -30.02 4.82
N ILE A 114 33.04 -28.72 5.03
CA ILE A 114 34.34 -28.09 4.74
C ILE A 114 35.46 -28.73 5.57
N LYS A 115 35.24 -28.92 6.88
CA LYS A 115 36.23 -29.57 7.77
C LYS A 115 36.58 -30.96 7.23
N ALA A 116 35.58 -31.75 6.85
CA ALA A 116 35.82 -33.06 6.23
C ALA A 116 36.63 -32.96 4.93
N LEU A 117 36.28 -32.03 4.02
CA LEU A 117 36.98 -31.80 2.75
C LEU A 117 38.45 -31.40 2.96
N ARG A 118 38.75 -30.50 3.89
CA ARG A 118 40.11 -30.00 4.13
C ARG A 118 40.99 -30.98 4.89
N PHE A 119 40.47 -31.65 5.91
CA PHE A 119 41.28 -32.48 6.79
C PHE A 119 41.37 -33.94 6.34
N LYS A 120 40.34 -34.49 5.69
CA LYS A 120 40.30 -35.92 5.31
C LYS A 120 40.56 -36.19 3.81
N PHE A 121 40.42 -35.19 2.93
CA PHE A 121 40.59 -35.34 1.46
C PHE A 121 41.83 -34.64 0.88
N GLN A 122 42.85 -34.40 1.70
CA GLN A 122 44.09 -33.59 1.54
C GLN A 122 44.87 -33.60 0.18
N ASN A 123 44.42 -34.27 -0.88
CA ASN A 123 45.07 -34.31 -2.20
C ASN A 123 44.13 -34.33 -3.41
N LYS A 124 42.83 -34.06 -3.27
CA LYS A 124 41.92 -33.91 -4.42
C LYS A 124 41.36 -32.50 -4.42
N ASN A 125 41.59 -31.76 -5.51
CA ASN A 125 41.15 -30.38 -5.75
C ASN A 125 39.61 -30.27 -5.93
N ARG A 126 38.84 -30.95 -5.06
CA ARG A 126 37.38 -31.08 -5.12
C ARG A 126 36.73 -29.80 -4.65
N LYS A 127 35.73 -29.33 -5.40
CA LYS A 127 35.00 -28.11 -5.11
C LYS A 127 33.68 -28.47 -4.43
N PHE A 128 33.27 -27.63 -3.48
CA PHE A 128 31.96 -27.73 -2.86
C PHE A 128 31.12 -26.52 -3.23
N TYR A 129 29.88 -26.76 -3.59
CA TYR A 129 28.96 -25.72 -4.04
C TYR A 129 27.77 -25.62 -3.09
N VAL A 130 27.28 -24.41 -2.85
CA VAL A 130 26.02 -24.19 -2.14
C VAL A 130 25.08 -23.49 -3.10
N VAL A 131 23.92 -24.08 -3.32
CA VAL A 131 22.89 -23.52 -4.20
C VAL A 131 21.98 -22.65 -3.36
N VAL A 132 21.84 -21.39 -3.77
CA VAL A 132 21.06 -20.34 -3.08
C VAL A 132 20.18 -19.61 -4.09
N ASP A 133 19.06 -19.05 -3.66
CA ASP A 133 18.28 -18.11 -4.48
C ASP A 133 19.00 -16.76 -4.61
N GLN A 134 18.58 -15.94 -5.59
CA GLN A 134 19.16 -14.64 -5.90
C GLN A 134 19.14 -13.69 -4.69
N GLU A 135 18.04 -13.64 -3.94
CA GLU A 135 17.92 -12.80 -2.75
C GLU A 135 18.91 -13.24 -1.66
N SER A 136 19.02 -14.56 -1.43
CA SER A 136 19.99 -15.16 -0.53
C SER A 136 21.42 -14.89 -1.00
N PHE A 137 21.71 -14.96 -2.30
CA PHE A 137 23.04 -14.64 -2.84
C PHE A 137 23.44 -13.19 -2.54
N GLU A 138 22.53 -12.24 -2.75
CA GLU A 138 22.78 -10.82 -2.51
C GLU A 138 22.87 -10.49 -1.02
N SER A 139 22.04 -11.11 -0.18
CA SER A 139 22.06 -10.89 1.27
C SER A 139 23.27 -11.56 1.93
N GLU A 140 23.64 -12.77 1.51
CA GLU A 140 24.83 -13.48 2.00
C GLU A 140 26.14 -12.81 1.53
N GLY A 141 26.14 -12.18 0.35
CA GLY A 141 27.27 -11.42 -0.18
C GLY A 141 27.56 -10.14 0.61
N LYS A 142 26.63 -9.67 1.44
CA LYS A 142 26.83 -8.49 2.31
C LYS A 142 27.42 -8.84 3.69
N LEU A 143 27.68 -10.12 3.95
CA LEU A 143 28.16 -10.63 5.23
C LEU A 143 29.66 -10.99 5.16
N ASP A 144 30.53 -9.97 5.26
CA ASP A 144 32.00 -10.10 5.12
C ASP A 144 32.61 -11.26 5.93
N SER A 145 32.16 -11.46 7.17
CA SER A 145 32.64 -12.54 8.05
C SER A 145 32.34 -13.94 7.49
N TRP A 146 31.16 -14.12 6.90
CA TRP A 146 30.74 -15.39 6.31
C TRP A 146 31.34 -15.58 4.91
N GLU A 147 31.51 -14.51 4.14
CA GLU A 147 32.19 -14.55 2.84
C GLU A 147 33.63 -15.00 2.99
N LYS A 148 34.38 -14.42 3.93
CA LYS A 148 35.76 -14.81 4.22
C LYS A 148 35.89 -16.31 4.53
N ILE A 149 34.95 -16.87 5.28
CA ILE A 149 34.95 -18.30 5.63
C ILE A 149 34.69 -19.16 4.41
N ARG A 150 33.71 -18.80 3.58
CA ARG A 150 33.41 -19.52 2.35
C ARG A 150 34.60 -19.48 1.38
N GLU A 151 35.24 -18.33 1.23
CA GLU A 151 36.42 -18.16 0.39
C GLU A 151 37.59 -19.00 0.88
N GLU A 152 37.94 -18.88 2.17
CA GLU A 152 38.98 -19.71 2.77
C GLU A 152 38.65 -21.18 2.50
N ALA A 153 37.40 -21.59 2.75
CA ALA A 153 36.91 -22.94 2.61
C ALA A 153 36.85 -23.49 1.18
N GLY A 154 37.00 -22.64 0.16
CA GLY A 154 36.84 -23.02 -1.24
C GLY A 154 35.39 -23.35 -1.61
N VAL A 155 34.42 -22.84 -0.86
CA VAL A 155 32.99 -23.00 -1.15
C VAL A 155 32.54 -21.95 -2.15
N LYS A 156 31.79 -22.37 -3.17
CA LYS A 156 31.24 -21.47 -4.19
C LYS A 156 29.73 -21.43 -4.12
N LEU A 157 29.16 -20.23 -4.12
CA LEU A 157 27.72 -20.04 -4.23
C LEU A 157 27.29 -20.20 -5.69
N LEU A 158 26.17 -20.87 -5.90
CA LEU A 158 25.50 -20.97 -7.21
C LEU A 158 24.09 -20.40 -7.08
N VAL A 159 23.80 -19.38 -7.87
CA VAL A 159 22.46 -18.80 -7.98
C VAL A 159 21.56 -19.76 -8.74
N ALA A 160 20.46 -20.15 -8.09
CA ALA A 160 19.49 -21.09 -8.61
C ALA A 160 18.73 -20.57 -9.84
N GLU A 161 18.50 -19.27 -9.93
CA GLU A 161 17.81 -18.59 -11.03
C GLU A 161 18.75 -18.32 -12.22
N SER A 162 20.03 -18.71 -12.12
CA SER A 162 20.98 -18.46 -13.21
C SER A 162 20.68 -19.33 -14.43
N ASN A 163 20.74 -18.72 -15.62
CA ASN A 163 20.66 -19.43 -16.89
C ASN A 163 21.56 -20.67 -16.89
N LEU A 164 20.98 -21.81 -17.26
CA LEU A 164 21.63 -23.12 -17.34
C LEU A 164 22.04 -23.74 -15.98
N ILE A 165 21.44 -23.35 -14.84
CA ILE A 165 21.77 -23.95 -13.54
C ILE A 165 21.68 -25.48 -13.54
N ALA A 166 20.64 -26.05 -14.17
CA ALA A 166 20.43 -27.49 -14.22
C ALA A 166 21.59 -28.20 -14.94
N ILE A 167 22.13 -27.57 -15.98
CA ILE A 167 23.29 -28.06 -16.72
C ILE A 167 24.55 -27.96 -15.83
N LYS A 168 24.76 -26.84 -15.13
CA LYS A 168 25.88 -26.67 -14.20
C LYS A 168 25.87 -27.74 -13.10
N LEU A 169 24.73 -27.95 -12.44
CA LEU A 169 24.59 -28.97 -11.40
C LEU A 169 24.84 -30.38 -11.94
N PHE A 170 24.35 -30.68 -13.14
CA PHE A 170 24.64 -31.96 -13.79
C PHE A 170 26.14 -32.17 -14.05
N TYR A 171 26.86 -31.14 -14.50
CA TYR A 171 28.32 -31.22 -14.70
C TYR A 171 29.10 -31.37 -13.39
N ILE A 172 28.73 -30.65 -12.34
CA ILE A 172 29.32 -30.80 -10.99
C ILE A 172 29.22 -32.26 -10.54
N LEU A 173 28.04 -32.86 -10.68
CA LEU A 173 27.83 -34.27 -10.33
C LEU A 173 28.64 -35.22 -11.24
N LYS A 174 28.81 -34.90 -12.54
CA LYS A 174 29.63 -35.70 -13.47
C LYS A 174 31.12 -35.66 -13.12
N GLU A 175 31.62 -34.57 -12.58
CA GLU A 175 33.00 -34.44 -12.09
C GLU A 175 33.23 -35.14 -10.73
N ASN A 176 32.18 -35.74 -10.16
CA ASN A 176 32.15 -36.32 -8.81
C ASN A 176 32.39 -35.27 -7.70
N ASP A 177 32.07 -34.01 -7.96
CA ASP A 177 31.95 -32.98 -6.93
C ASP A 177 30.56 -33.06 -6.27
N SER A 178 30.37 -32.31 -5.18
CA SER A 178 29.13 -32.30 -4.40
C SER A 178 28.62 -30.89 -4.18
N PHE A 179 27.31 -30.77 -3.94
CA PHE A 179 26.68 -29.51 -3.59
C PHE A 179 25.66 -29.66 -2.45
N LEU A 180 25.38 -28.57 -1.75
CA LEU A 180 24.28 -28.42 -0.80
C LEU A 180 23.14 -27.62 -1.43
N LEU A 181 21.91 -28.09 -1.25
CA LEU A 181 20.68 -27.39 -1.63
C LEU A 181 19.66 -27.46 -0.50
N PHE A 182 19.04 -26.32 -0.18
CA PHE A 182 17.91 -26.25 0.75
C PHE A 182 16.60 -26.46 0.01
N LEU A 183 15.86 -27.52 0.34
CA LEU A 183 14.62 -27.93 -0.34
C LEU A 183 13.44 -27.00 -0.08
N ASP A 184 13.50 -26.19 0.98
CA ASP A 184 12.51 -25.20 1.38
C ASP A 184 12.84 -23.75 0.93
N GLY A 185 13.94 -23.55 0.18
CA GLY A 185 14.34 -22.27 -0.41
C GLY A 185 13.63 -21.94 -1.74
N GLN A 186 13.57 -20.66 -2.11
CA GLN A 186 12.88 -20.15 -3.33
C GLN A 186 13.66 -20.40 -4.64
N ALA A 187 14.87 -20.93 -4.52
CA ALA A 187 15.76 -21.30 -5.62
C ALA A 187 15.03 -22.01 -6.79
N GLY A 188 14.74 -21.28 -7.87
CA GLY A 188 14.10 -21.82 -9.08
C GLY A 188 12.61 -22.18 -8.96
N PHE A 189 11.86 -21.58 -8.04
CA PHE A 189 10.43 -21.86 -7.79
C PHE A 189 9.50 -21.56 -8.98
N ASN A 190 9.86 -20.58 -9.84
CA ASN A 190 9.03 -20.14 -10.98
C ASN A 190 9.35 -20.81 -12.34
N GLU A 191 10.26 -21.79 -12.39
CA GLU A 191 10.76 -22.37 -13.65
C GLU A 191 10.53 -23.89 -13.81
N ASP A 192 9.96 -24.58 -12.80
CA ASP A 192 9.73 -26.04 -12.88
C ASP A 192 8.39 -26.35 -13.57
N ASN A 193 8.45 -26.79 -14.83
CA ASN A 193 7.24 -27.11 -15.63
C ASN A 193 6.48 -28.37 -15.15
N THR A 194 6.93 -29.04 -14.09
CA THR A 194 6.39 -30.33 -13.63
C THR A 194 6.60 -30.54 -12.12
N ASP A 195 5.72 -29.96 -11.33
CA ASP A 195 5.74 -30.08 -9.87
C ASP A 195 5.20 -31.43 -9.39
N ILE A 196 5.68 -31.88 -8.22
CA ILE A 196 5.22 -33.10 -7.55
C ILE A 196 4.41 -32.70 -6.33
N ARG A 197 3.32 -33.43 -6.06
CA ARG A 197 2.56 -33.32 -4.82
C ARG A 197 3.02 -34.38 -3.83
N THR A 198 3.25 -33.99 -2.60
CA THR A 198 3.62 -34.91 -1.50
C THR A 198 2.89 -34.51 -0.23
N ASN A 199 2.61 -35.49 0.61
CA ASN A 199 2.16 -35.20 1.97
C ASN A 199 3.32 -34.63 2.78
N PHE A 200 3.05 -33.55 3.50
CA PHE A 200 3.96 -32.97 4.47
C PHE A 200 3.18 -32.65 5.73
N LEU A 201 3.59 -33.26 6.84
CA LEU A 201 2.86 -33.20 8.11
C LEU A 201 1.39 -33.63 7.89
N SER A 202 0.44 -32.70 8.00
CA SER A 202 -0.99 -32.97 7.86
C SER A 202 -1.58 -32.58 6.50
N SER A 203 -0.84 -31.82 5.69
CA SER A 203 -1.32 -31.22 4.45
C SER A 203 -0.69 -31.84 3.20
N GLU A 204 -1.30 -31.59 2.04
CA GLU A 204 -0.69 -31.83 0.74
C GLU A 204 0.08 -30.57 0.32
N ILE A 205 1.36 -30.72 -0.02
CA ILE A 205 2.21 -29.62 -0.49
C ILE A 205 2.72 -29.86 -1.91
N LYS A 206 3.03 -28.75 -2.56
CA LYS A 206 3.69 -28.71 -3.86
C LYS A 206 5.20 -28.64 -3.69
N VAL A 207 5.92 -29.56 -4.33
CA VAL A 207 7.38 -29.67 -4.24
C VAL A 207 8.03 -29.75 -5.62
N ARG A 208 9.11 -29.01 -5.80
CA ARG A 208 9.94 -29.03 -7.01
C ARG A 208 10.58 -30.40 -7.25
N SER A 209 10.63 -30.84 -8.49
CA SER A 209 11.16 -32.17 -8.87
C SER A 209 12.47 -32.09 -9.66
N GLY A 210 12.83 -30.91 -10.17
CA GLY A 210 14.00 -30.70 -11.02
C GLY A 210 15.32 -31.25 -10.46
N ILE A 211 15.60 -31.06 -9.16
CA ILE A 211 16.84 -31.55 -8.55
C ILE A 211 16.92 -33.08 -8.51
N PHE A 212 15.79 -33.74 -8.20
CA PHE A 212 15.70 -35.20 -8.16
C PHE A 212 15.88 -35.81 -9.56
N ARG A 213 15.35 -35.16 -10.60
CA ARG A 213 15.58 -35.53 -12.01
C ARG A 213 17.05 -35.42 -12.42
N ILE A 214 17.73 -34.33 -12.01
CA ILE A 214 19.16 -34.16 -12.27
C ILE A 214 19.95 -35.29 -11.62
N LEU A 215 19.60 -35.66 -10.38
CA LEU A 215 20.28 -36.71 -9.61
C LEU A 215 20.03 -38.11 -10.17
N GLU A 216 18.80 -38.42 -10.60
CA GLU A 216 18.45 -39.62 -11.37
C GLU A 216 19.32 -39.73 -12.63
N ARG A 217 19.36 -38.64 -13.43
CA ARG A 217 20.11 -38.59 -14.69
C ARG A 217 21.62 -38.68 -14.49
N ALA A 218 22.14 -38.07 -13.42
CA ALA A 218 23.55 -38.12 -13.06
C ALA A 218 23.94 -39.46 -12.41
N LYS A 219 22.96 -40.27 -11.97
CA LYS A 219 23.13 -41.51 -11.21
C LYS A 219 23.92 -41.27 -9.92
N LYS A 220 23.58 -40.20 -9.20
CA LYS A 220 24.22 -39.81 -7.93
C LYS A 220 23.26 -39.95 -6.75
N LYS A 221 23.83 -40.15 -5.57
CA LYS A 221 23.06 -40.33 -4.33
C LYS A 221 22.74 -38.98 -3.68
N ILE A 222 21.64 -38.99 -2.93
CA ILE A 222 21.18 -37.94 -2.03
C ILE A 222 21.56 -38.33 -0.61
N CYS A 223 22.22 -37.42 0.11
CA CYS A 223 22.37 -37.49 1.55
C CYS A 223 21.52 -36.38 2.19
N ILE A 224 20.56 -36.75 3.03
CA ILE A 224 19.80 -35.77 3.80
C ILE A 224 20.66 -35.33 4.99
N LEU A 225 20.80 -34.02 5.14
CA LEU A 225 21.51 -33.37 6.21
C LEU A 225 20.52 -32.53 7.03
N LEU A 226 20.46 -32.76 8.34
CA LEU A 226 19.65 -31.99 9.27
C LEU A 226 20.47 -31.63 10.50
N THR A 227 20.23 -30.46 11.08
CA THR A 227 20.78 -30.08 12.38
C THR A 227 19.67 -29.96 13.39
N THR A 228 19.97 -30.32 14.64
CA THR A 228 18.97 -30.36 15.70
C THR A 228 19.64 -30.18 17.06
N LEU A 229 18.84 -30.24 18.11
CA LEU A 229 19.31 -30.26 19.50
C LEU A 229 18.95 -31.60 20.13
N SER A 230 19.91 -32.18 20.85
CA SER A 230 19.65 -33.35 21.70
C SER A 230 18.69 -33.02 22.85
N GLU A 231 18.24 -34.04 23.58
CA GLU A 231 17.39 -33.83 24.78
C GLU A 231 18.09 -32.98 25.85
N ASP A 232 19.41 -33.08 25.98
CA ASP A 232 20.25 -32.27 26.88
C ASP A 232 20.69 -30.92 26.26
N GLY A 233 20.14 -30.54 25.11
CA GLY A 233 20.32 -29.22 24.50
C GLY A 233 21.68 -29.02 23.81
N LYS A 234 22.36 -30.11 23.44
CA LYS A 234 23.60 -30.08 22.66
C LYS A 234 23.32 -29.96 21.17
N LYS A 235 24.17 -29.23 20.44
CA LYS A 235 24.06 -29.06 18.99
C LYS A 235 24.43 -30.39 18.30
N GLN A 236 23.51 -30.95 17.51
CA GLN A 236 23.71 -32.17 16.73
C GLN A 236 23.61 -31.90 15.23
N ILE A 237 24.44 -32.60 14.45
CA ILE A 237 24.32 -32.67 12.98
C ILE A 237 24.14 -34.13 12.57
N ILE A 238 23.12 -34.40 11.77
CA ILE A 238 22.71 -35.75 11.38
C ILE A 238 22.80 -35.88 9.86
N PHE A 239 23.65 -36.79 9.41
CA PHE A 239 23.71 -37.24 8.03
C PHE A 239 22.96 -38.56 7.90
N HIS A 240 21.91 -38.58 7.10
CA HIS A 240 21.15 -39.79 6.85
C HIS A 240 21.80 -40.65 5.77
N LYS A 241 21.57 -41.96 5.86
CA LYS A 241 22.08 -42.94 4.90
C LYS A 241 21.73 -42.53 3.45
N PRO A 242 22.71 -42.42 2.53
CA PRO A 242 22.45 -41.90 1.21
C PRO A 242 21.58 -42.85 0.38
N PHE A 243 20.77 -42.30 -0.51
CA PHE A 243 19.90 -43.07 -1.40
C PHE A 243 19.92 -42.52 -2.83
N ALA A 244 19.68 -43.38 -3.81
CA ALA A 244 19.60 -42.97 -5.21
C ALA A 244 18.12 -42.72 -5.60
N VAL A 245 17.92 -41.88 -6.62
CA VAL A 245 16.62 -41.74 -7.29
C VAL A 245 16.50 -42.86 -8.32
N GLU A 246 15.53 -43.75 -8.15
CA GLU A 246 15.27 -44.83 -9.10
C GLU A 246 14.60 -44.30 -10.37
N PRO A 247 14.85 -44.91 -11.55
CA PRO A 247 14.24 -44.46 -12.79
C PRO A 247 12.71 -44.45 -12.74
N ASN A 248 12.10 -43.34 -13.18
CA ASN A 248 10.64 -43.10 -13.13
C ASN A 248 10.01 -43.14 -11.72
N LYS A 249 10.81 -43.01 -10.65
CA LYS A 249 10.36 -43.06 -9.26
C LYS A 249 10.78 -41.81 -8.47
N ILE A 250 10.63 -40.66 -9.12
CA ILE A 250 11.00 -39.37 -8.53
C ILE A 250 10.12 -39.08 -7.31
N ASP A 251 8.82 -39.36 -7.39
CA ASP A 251 7.87 -39.18 -6.28
C ASP A 251 8.28 -39.98 -5.03
N GLU A 252 8.71 -41.23 -5.20
CA GLU A 252 9.20 -42.06 -4.09
C GLU A 252 10.43 -41.43 -3.41
N ALA A 253 11.34 -40.83 -4.20
CA ALA A 253 12.53 -40.17 -3.67
C ALA A 253 12.20 -38.85 -2.95
N VAL A 254 11.24 -38.07 -3.46
CA VAL A 254 10.71 -36.88 -2.81
C VAL A 254 10.05 -37.24 -1.48
N ASN A 255 9.11 -38.19 -1.50
CA ASN A 255 8.42 -38.68 -0.31
C ASN A 255 9.40 -39.18 0.75
N LYS A 256 10.46 -39.90 0.32
CA LYS A 256 11.51 -40.36 1.24
C LYS A 256 12.27 -39.19 1.86
N ALA A 257 12.69 -38.20 1.07
CA ALA A 257 13.40 -37.03 1.58
C ALA A 257 12.55 -36.26 2.61
N PHE A 258 11.30 -35.99 2.27
CA PHE A 258 10.38 -35.26 3.15
C PHE A 258 10.01 -36.07 4.40
N SER A 259 9.83 -37.40 4.31
CA SER A 259 9.55 -38.25 5.49
C SER A 259 10.67 -38.21 6.53
N ILE A 260 11.92 -38.12 6.08
CA ILE A 260 13.08 -37.97 6.95
C ILE A 260 12.99 -36.63 7.68
N PHE A 261 12.73 -35.55 6.93
CA PHE A 261 12.61 -34.22 7.52
C PHE A 261 11.44 -34.09 8.48
N THR A 262 10.24 -34.53 8.10
CA THR A 262 9.05 -34.48 8.97
C THR A 262 9.25 -35.29 10.25
N SER A 263 10.01 -36.39 10.20
CA SER A 263 10.32 -37.19 11.39
C SER A 263 11.19 -36.42 12.41
N GLU A 264 12.09 -35.54 11.96
CA GLU A 264 12.88 -34.70 12.85
C GLU A 264 12.12 -33.42 13.25
N LEU A 265 11.42 -32.81 12.30
CA LEU A 265 10.59 -31.63 12.53
C LEU A 265 9.55 -31.90 13.63
N MET A 266 8.91 -33.07 13.64
CA MET A 266 7.92 -33.42 14.66
C MET A 266 8.48 -33.54 16.08
N LYS A 267 9.80 -33.76 16.23
CA LYS A 267 10.44 -33.79 17.56
C LYS A 267 10.69 -32.37 18.09
N LYS A 268 10.99 -31.44 17.19
CA LYS A 268 11.43 -30.06 17.49
C LYS A 268 10.86 -29.08 16.45
N PRO A 269 9.54 -28.90 16.40
CA PRO A 269 8.89 -28.06 15.39
C PRO A 269 9.39 -26.60 15.43
N GLU A 270 9.81 -26.13 16.61
CA GLU A 270 10.34 -24.78 16.82
C GLU A 270 11.62 -24.47 16.03
N LEU A 271 12.35 -25.49 15.56
CA LEU A 271 13.66 -25.31 14.92
C LEU A 271 13.59 -25.02 13.43
N TRP A 272 12.41 -25.13 12.79
CA TRP A 272 12.27 -24.83 11.36
C TRP A 272 12.00 -23.37 11.12
N ARG A 273 12.91 -22.66 10.43
CA ARG A 273 12.81 -21.22 10.22
C ARG A 273 11.61 -20.81 9.35
N LEU A 274 11.31 -21.58 8.31
CA LEU A 274 10.43 -21.16 7.22
C LEU A 274 8.93 -21.41 7.47
N TRP A 275 8.54 -21.62 8.73
CA TRP A 275 7.13 -21.63 9.11
C TRP A 275 6.36 -20.38 8.67
N TYR A 276 7.00 -19.21 8.51
CA TYR A 276 6.33 -17.96 8.14
C TYR A 276 5.75 -17.93 6.72
N ARG A 277 6.13 -18.87 5.85
CA ARG A 277 5.72 -18.91 4.44
C ARG A 277 5.30 -20.30 3.97
N HIS A 278 5.09 -21.23 4.91
CA HIS A 278 4.74 -22.61 4.59
C HIS A 278 3.43 -22.71 3.79
N ASP A 279 2.49 -21.81 4.08
CA ASP A 279 1.23 -21.63 3.36
C ASP A 279 1.41 -21.45 1.84
N GLU A 280 2.49 -20.83 1.37
CA GLU A 280 2.79 -20.69 -0.06
C GLU A 280 2.99 -22.04 -0.78
N GLN A 281 3.34 -23.10 -0.04
CA GLN A 281 3.57 -24.44 -0.57
C GLN A 281 2.38 -25.36 -0.42
N VAL A 282 1.40 -25.01 0.41
CA VAL A 282 0.24 -25.85 0.71
C VAL A 282 -0.74 -25.81 -0.47
N VAL A 283 -1.04 -27.00 -1.00
CA VAL A 283 -2.08 -27.19 -2.02
C VAL A 283 -3.43 -27.38 -1.36
N GLU A 284 -3.46 -28.20 -0.32
CA GLU A 284 -4.68 -28.52 0.43
C GLU A 284 -4.34 -28.74 1.90
N TRP A 285 -4.94 -27.94 2.78
CA TRP A 285 -4.89 -28.13 4.23
C TRP A 285 -5.68 -29.36 4.66
N HIS A 286 -5.36 -29.94 5.82
CA HIS A 286 -6.12 -31.06 6.35
C HIS A 286 -7.61 -30.71 6.53
N PRO A 287 -8.59 -31.58 6.17
CA PRO A 287 -10.03 -31.25 6.18
C PRO A 287 -10.64 -30.85 7.53
N SER A 288 -9.94 -31.10 8.64
CA SER A 288 -10.37 -30.64 9.98
C SER A 288 -10.06 -29.16 10.23
N VAL A 289 -9.25 -28.56 9.38
CA VAL A 289 -8.86 -27.16 9.39
C VAL A 289 -9.78 -26.42 8.41
N ASN A 290 -10.34 -25.29 8.84
CA ASN A 290 -11.21 -24.48 7.97
C ASN A 290 -10.79 -23.02 8.03
N ILE A 291 -10.78 -22.40 6.86
CA ILE A 291 -10.75 -20.95 6.67
C ILE A 291 -12.23 -20.53 6.58
N GLN A 292 -12.68 -19.62 7.45
CA GLN A 292 -14.09 -19.23 7.54
C GLN A 292 -14.29 -17.73 7.35
N ASP A 293 -15.34 -17.40 6.60
CA ASP A 293 -15.92 -16.06 6.52
C ASP A 293 -17.02 -15.94 7.60
N GLY A 294 -16.95 -14.92 8.46
CA GLY A 294 -18.01 -14.59 9.42
C GLY A 294 -17.58 -14.43 10.88
N LYS A 295 -18.55 -14.13 11.75
CA LYS A 295 -18.30 -13.73 13.15
C LYS A 295 -17.63 -14.87 13.95
N PRO A 296 -16.42 -14.68 14.50
CA PRO A 296 -15.68 -15.72 15.19
C PRO A 296 -16.35 -16.08 16.52
N ILE A 297 -16.29 -17.37 16.87
CA ILE A 297 -16.76 -17.87 18.17
C ILE A 297 -15.75 -17.49 19.27
N GLN A 298 -14.44 -17.54 18.95
CA GLN A 298 -13.33 -17.19 19.82
C GLN A 298 -12.11 -16.83 18.95
N ILE A 299 -11.32 -15.83 19.38
CA ILE A 299 -10.03 -15.48 18.77
C ILE A 299 -8.98 -15.54 19.86
N ASP A 300 -7.95 -16.38 19.68
CA ASP A 300 -6.81 -16.40 20.61
C ASP A 300 -5.75 -15.39 20.18
N TRP A 301 -5.50 -15.23 18.89
CA TRP A 301 -4.48 -14.34 18.36
C TRP A 301 -4.98 -13.59 17.14
N LYS A 302 -4.52 -12.35 16.97
CA LYS A 302 -4.85 -11.52 15.81
C LYS A 302 -3.62 -10.86 15.23
N THR A 303 -3.63 -10.53 13.94
CA THR A 303 -2.62 -9.66 13.35
C THR A 303 -2.70 -8.24 13.95
N LYS A 304 -1.58 -7.52 13.95
CA LYS A 304 -1.55 -6.09 14.27
C LYS A 304 -2.35 -5.33 13.23
N SER A 305 -3.13 -4.35 13.67
CA SER A 305 -3.66 -3.31 12.79
C SER A 305 -2.51 -2.38 12.37
N GLN A 306 -1.70 -2.83 11.42
CA GLN A 306 -0.71 -1.99 10.76
C GLN A 306 -0.85 -2.19 9.26
N ASN A 307 -1.62 -1.28 8.65
CA ASN A 307 -1.62 -0.95 7.23
C ASN A 307 -1.91 -2.11 6.26
N SER A 308 -2.69 -3.10 6.70
CA SER A 308 -3.30 -4.14 5.85
C SER A 308 -4.79 -4.25 6.19
N SER A 309 -5.59 -4.32 5.15
CA SER A 309 -7.05 -4.30 5.14
C SER A 309 -7.73 -5.57 5.71
N GLN A 310 -7.00 -6.65 5.96
CA GLN A 310 -7.52 -7.84 6.65
C GLN A 310 -6.84 -8.01 8.02
N ILE A 311 -7.62 -7.96 9.11
CA ILE A 311 -7.16 -8.46 10.40
C ILE A 311 -7.48 -9.95 10.42
N LEU A 312 -6.45 -10.78 10.47
CA LEU A 312 -6.65 -12.24 10.59
C LEU A 312 -6.76 -12.60 12.07
N GLY A 313 -7.78 -13.38 12.41
CA GLY A 313 -8.01 -13.95 13.72
C GLY A 313 -7.75 -15.45 13.71
N LEU A 314 -6.99 -15.95 14.68
CA LEU A 314 -6.66 -17.36 14.82
C LEU A 314 -7.28 -17.94 16.11
N ASP A 315 -8.11 -18.97 15.94
CA ASP A 315 -8.54 -19.87 17.02
C ASP A 315 -7.60 -21.08 17.04
N THR A 316 -6.74 -21.09 18.05
CA THR A 316 -5.70 -22.11 18.22
C THR A 316 -6.26 -23.45 18.72
N ASN A 317 -7.42 -23.45 19.38
CA ASN A 317 -8.03 -24.66 19.91
C ASN A 317 -8.72 -25.48 18.82
N HIS A 318 -9.32 -24.79 17.84
CA HIS A 318 -10.04 -25.44 16.74
C HIS A 318 -9.29 -25.42 15.41
N ALA A 319 -8.09 -24.84 15.36
CA ALA A 319 -7.33 -24.59 14.12
C ALA A 319 -8.19 -23.93 13.04
N ARG A 320 -8.76 -22.77 13.39
CA ARG A 320 -9.59 -21.97 12.49
C ARG A 320 -8.98 -20.61 12.28
N LEU A 321 -8.89 -20.24 11.02
CA LEU A 321 -8.54 -18.90 10.59
C LEU A 321 -9.83 -18.17 10.25
N TYR A 322 -10.00 -17.00 10.84
CA TYR A 322 -11.09 -16.09 10.56
C TYR A 322 -10.52 -14.85 9.91
N GLU A 323 -11.16 -14.41 8.84
CA GLU A 323 -11.05 -13.05 8.39
C GLU A 323 -11.89 -12.20 9.35
N LEU A 324 -11.22 -11.44 10.21
CA LEU A 324 -11.92 -10.49 11.06
C LEU A 324 -12.17 -9.28 10.19
N GLU A 325 -13.43 -8.85 10.15
CA GLU A 325 -13.77 -7.52 9.66
C GLU A 325 -12.81 -6.55 10.36
N THR A 326 -11.88 -5.99 9.59
CA THR A 326 -11.44 -4.63 9.83
C THR A 326 -12.71 -3.81 9.88
N GLU A 327 -12.73 -2.77 10.71
CA GLU A 327 -13.62 -1.66 10.38
C GLU A 327 -13.28 -1.32 8.93
N ALA A 328 -14.15 -1.77 8.02
CA ALA A 328 -14.15 -1.29 6.67
C ALA A 328 -14.13 0.23 6.78
N LEU A 329 -13.69 0.91 5.74
CA LEU A 329 -14.22 2.24 5.50
C LEU A 329 -15.72 2.13 5.14
N SER A 330 -16.53 1.52 6.02
CA SER A 330 -17.95 1.80 6.11
C SER A 330 -18.03 3.20 6.68
N PHE A 331 -18.01 4.17 5.77
CA PHE A 331 -18.81 5.35 6.01
C PHE A 331 -20.23 4.84 6.21
N ASP A 332 -20.69 4.69 7.46
CA ASP A 332 -22.10 4.44 7.73
C ASP A 332 -22.87 5.68 7.27
N ILE A 333 -23.25 5.70 5.98
CA ILE A 333 -24.03 6.78 5.39
C ILE A 333 -25.44 6.65 5.95
N GLN A 334 -25.68 7.30 7.08
CA GLN A 334 -27.02 7.43 7.60
C GLN A 334 -27.65 8.70 7.03
N ARG A 335 -28.54 8.51 6.06
CA ARG A 335 -29.37 9.58 5.48
C ARG A 335 -30.50 9.92 6.44
N ASN A 336 -30.30 10.94 7.26
CA ASN A 336 -31.33 11.44 8.16
C ASN A 336 -31.52 12.95 7.93
N SER A 337 -32.77 13.38 7.75
CA SER A 337 -33.15 14.82 7.83
C SER A 337 -32.60 15.74 6.72
N GLY A 338 -32.27 15.22 5.52
CA GLY A 338 -31.75 16.03 4.41
C GLY A 338 -30.27 16.41 4.52
N ILE A 339 -29.53 15.79 5.45
CA ILE A 339 -28.09 15.98 5.63
C ILE A 339 -27.42 14.61 5.67
N ASN A 340 -26.36 14.45 4.88
CA ASN A 340 -25.54 13.25 4.88
C ASN A 340 -24.48 13.37 5.97
N PHE A 341 -24.53 12.47 6.96
CA PHE A 341 -23.65 12.50 8.12
C PHE A 341 -22.65 11.36 8.07
N PHE A 342 -21.38 11.66 8.34
CA PHE A 342 -20.25 10.74 8.27
C PHE A 342 -19.40 10.85 9.52
N VAL A 343 -19.18 9.74 10.22
CA VAL A 343 -18.25 9.66 11.35
C VAL A 343 -17.15 8.67 11.02
N HIS A 344 -15.90 9.05 11.29
CA HIS A 344 -14.77 8.15 11.21
C HIS A 344 -13.92 8.26 12.47
N THR A 345 -13.90 7.19 13.25
CA THR A 345 -13.11 7.12 14.48
C THR A 345 -11.75 6.49 14.19
N ASN A 346 -10.67 7.16 14.55
CA ASN A 346 -9.33 6.62 14.42
C ASN A 346 -8.39 7.18 15.50
N ASP A 347 -7.89 6.29 16.34
CA ASP A 347 -7.06 6.61 17.52
C ASP A 347 -5.67 7.16 17.18
N LYS A 348 -5.23 7.10 15.91
CA LYS A 348 -3.97 7.71 15.47
C LYS A 348 -4.06 9.25 15.40
N TYR A 349 -5.25 9.82 15.30
CA TYR A 349 -5.42 11.27 15.23
C TYR A 349 -5.16 11.92 16.59
N MET A 350 -4.55 13.11 16.58
CA MET A 350 -4.39 13.93 17.79
C MET A 350 -5.52 14.97 17.95
N ASN A 351 -6.25 15.25 16.88
CA ASN A 351 -7.30 16.26 16.81
C ASN A 351 -8.55 15.65 16.14
N THR A 352 -9.72 16.20 16.45
CA THR A 352 -10.94 15.94 15.66
C THR A 352 -11.13 17.06 14.63
N SER A 353 -11.31 16.67 13.37
CA SER A 353 -11.80 17.55 12.30
C SER A 353 -13.30 17.37 12.13
N ILE A 354 -14.04 18.48 12.09
CA ILE A 354 -15.46 18.55 11.80
C ILE A 354 -15.63 19.42 10.57
N ARG A 355 -16.12 18.88 9.48
CA ARG A 355 -16.38 19.64 8.24
C ARG A 355 -17.86 19.64 7.91
N LEU A 356 -18.40 20.83 7.70
CA LEU A 356 -19.73 21.05 7.14
C LEU A 356 -19.56 21.50 5.69
N THR A 357 -20.03 20.69 4.75
CA THR A 357 -19.91 20.92 3.31
C THR A 357 -21.28 21.10 2.66
N PHE A 358 -21.41 22.13 1.84
CA PHE A 358 -22.57 22.41 1.01
C PHE A 358 -22.20 22.18 -0.45
N LEU A 359 -22.98 21.36 -1.15
CA LEU A 359 -22.90 21.22 -2.61
C LEU A 359 -24.10 21.90 -3.24
N TYR A 360 -23.82 22.82 -4.14
CA TYR A 360 -24.81 23.55 -4.90
C TYR A 360 -24.47 23.49 -6.39
N PRO A 361 -25.42 23.33 -7.33
CA PRO A 361 -25.11 23.30 -8.76
C PRO A 361 -24.32 24.53 -9.21
N LEU A 362 -23.25 24.36 -9.98
CA LEU A 362 -22.52 25.49 -10.54
C LEU A 362 -23.45 26.32 -11.44
N ARG A 363 -23.76 27.54 -11.01
CA ARG A 363 -24.48 28.54 -11.78
C ARG A 363 -23.73 29.86 -11.72
N LYS A 364 -23.65 30.54 -12.86
CA LYS A 364 -22.85 31.76 -12.99
C LYS A 364 -23.30 32.81 -11.98
N GLU A 365 -24.61 33.06 -11.92
CA GLU A 365 -25.25 34.04 -11.04
C GLU A 365 -25.05 33.77 -9.53
N MET A 366 -24.74 32.53 -9.15
CA MET A 366 -24.53 32.15 -7.75
C MET A 366 -23.07 32.18 -7.32
N ALA A 367 -22.12 32.19 -8.26
CA ALA A 367 -20.70 31.97 -7.96
C ALA A 367 -20.14 33.02 -6.99
N CYS A 368 -20.33 34.31 -7.28
CA CYS A 368 -19.90 35.38 -6.38
C CYS A 368 -20.62 35.33 -5.03
N SER A 369 -21.93 35.01 -5.01
CA SER A 369 -22.69 34.95 -3.76
C SER A 369 -22.18 33.85 -2.82
N ILE A 370 -21.96 32.64 -3.34
CA ILE A 370 -21.44 31.52 -2.54
C ILE A 370 -20.03 31.82 -2.02
N ALA A 371 -19.19 32.43 -2.86
CA ALA A 371 -17.85 32.86 -2.45
C ALA A 371 -17.84 34.02 -1.44
N ILE A 372 -18.90 34.84 -1.38
CA ILE A 372 -19.11 35.84 -0.33
C ILE A 372 -19.60 35.18 0.96
N PHE A 373 -20.47 34.16 0.88
CA PHE A 373 -20.98 33.44 2.04
C PHE A 373 -19.87 32.82 2.89
N SER A 374 -18.76 32.38 2.29
CA SER A 374 -17.63 31.80 3.03
C SER A 374 -17.05 32.72 4.11
N GLU A 375 -17.12 34.04 3.90
CA GLU A 375 -16.65 35.05 4.85
C GLU A 375 -17.80 35.71 5.59
N LEU A 376 -18.90 36.00 4.89
CA LEU A 376 -20.04 36.73 5.42
C LEU A 376 -20.80 35.97 6.52
N LEU A 377 -20.75 34.63 6.51
CA LEU A 377 -21.43 33.81 7.51
C LEU A 377 -20.68 33.75 8.86
N ILE A 378 -19.35 33.90 8.85
CA ILE A 378 -18.53 33.74 10.07
C ILE A 378 -18.73 34.96 11.00
N PRO A 379 -19.30 34.84 12.21
CA PRO A 379 -19.63 36.01 13.02
C PRO A 379 -18.37 36.79 13.48
N VAL A 380 -18.49 38.11 13.65
CA VAL A 380 -17.36 38.99 14.04
C VAL A 380 -16.72 38.58 15.37
N ASN A 381 -17.51 38.04 16.30
CA ASN A 381 -17.05 37.56 17.61
C ASN A 381 -16.67 36.06 17.63
N ILE A 382 -16.41 35.45 16.48
CA ILE A 382 -16.10 34.02 16.38
C ILE A 382 -14.93 33.60 17.26
N GLN A 383 -13.88 34.44 17.38
CA GLN A 383 -12.68 34.09 18.15
C GLN A 383 -13.00 33.80 19.63
N THR A 384 -13.87 34.61 20.25
CA THR A 384 -14.29 34.37 21.64
C THR A 384 -15.02 33.04 21.78
N LYS A 385 -15.86 32.67 20.80
CA LYS A 385 -16.54 31.37 20.80
C LYS A 385 -15.54 30.22 20.63
N LEU A 386 -14.53 30.37 19.76
CA LEU A 386 -13.47 29.38 19.55
C LEU A 386 -12.54 29.21 20.75
N ASP A 387 -12.23 30.27 21.49
CA ASP A 387 -11.44 30.20 22.72
C ASP A 387 -12.16 29.37 23.80
N HIS A 388 -13.48 29.48 23.89
CA HIS A 388 -14.31 28.61 24.74
C HIS A 388 -14.35 27.15 24.26
N LEU A 389 -13.91 26.88 23.03
CA LEU A 389 -13.76 25.55 22.46
C LEU A 389 -12.29 25.07 22.50
N TYR A 390 -11.56 25.42 23.56
CA TYR A 390 -10.13 25.11 23.74
C TYR A 390 -9.22 25.63 22.62
N GLY A 391 -9.57 26.77 22.03
CA GLY A 391 -8.80 27.35 20.93
C GLY A 391 -8.96 26.57 19.62
N ALA A 392 -10.16 26.03 19.38
CA ALA A 392 -10.51 25.41 18.11
C ALA A 392 -10.22 26.36 16.94
N ILE A 393 -9.85 25.80 15.79
CA ILE A 393 -9.57 26.57 14.57
C ILE A 393 -10.75 26.38 13.62
N LEU A 394 -11.37 27.46 13.17
CA LEU A 394 -12.37 27.46 12.09
C LEU A 394 -11.75 28.01 10.81
N LYS A 395 -11.98 27.32 9.69
CA LYS A 395 -11.66 27.77 8.34
C LYS A 395 -12.89 27.65 7.46
N SER A 396 -13.04 28.54 6.49
CA SER A 396 -13.96 28.36 5.38
C SER A 396 -13.19 28.17 4.08
N ASN A 397 -13.78 27.42 3.16
CA ASN A 397 -13.20 27.15 1.86
C ASN A 397 -14.28 27.14 0.78
N VAL A 398 -13.89 27.51 -0.43
CA VAL A 398 -14.76 27.55 -1.61
C VAL A 398 -14.01 26.86 -2.74
N SER A 399 -14.65 25.87 -3.36
CA SER A 399 -14.05 25.10 -4.44
C SER A 399 -15.12 24.64 -5.44
N ARG A 400 -14.71 23.88 -6.46
CA ARG A 400 -15.62 23.12 -7.29
C ARG A 400 -15.30 21.63 -7.22
N LYS A 401 -16.33 20.81 -7.38
CA LYS A 401 -16.22 19.35 -7.50
C LYS A 401 -17.19 18.91 -8.57
N GLY A 402 -16.69 18.53 -9.75
CA GLY A 402 -17.54 18.33 -10.93
C GLY A 402 -18.42 19.56 -11.19
N ASP A 403 -19.71 19.33 -11.47
CA ASP A 403 -20.65 20.42 -11.75
C ASP A 403 -21.24 21.10 -10.49
N TYR A 404 -20.59 20.95 -9.32
CA TYR A 404 -21.00 21.60 -8.08
C TYR A 404 -20.01 22.65 -7.59
N HIS A 405 -20.58 23.73 -7.08
CA HIS A 405 -19.93 24.69 -6.22
C HIS A 405 -19.95 24.12 -4.80
N VAL A 406 -18.77 24.06 -4.19
CA VAL A 406 -18.56 23.55 -2.84
C VAL A 406 -18.28 24.71 -1.90
N LEU A 407 -19.05 24.83 -0.82
CA LEU A 407 -18.75 25.72 0.30
C LEU A 407 -18.54 24.88 1.55
N GLU A 408 -17.41 25.07 2.22
CA GLU A 408 -17.03 24.27 3.39
C GLU A 408 -16.72 25.15 4.59
N PHE A 409 -17.10 24.66 5.77
CA PHE A 409 -16.66 25.18 7.06
C PHE A 409 -15.99 24.03 7.83
N GLU A 410 -14.70 24.14 8.09
CA GLU A 410 -13.91 23.13 8.79
C GLU A 410 -13.48 23.63 10.16
N MET A 411 -13.76 22.84 11.19
CA MET A 411 -13.28 23.03 12.56
C MET A 411 -12.29 21.95 12.95
N SER A 412 -11.13 22.35 13.47
CA SER A 412 -10.17 21.44 14.12
C SER A 412 -10.14 21.69 15.62
N ILE A 413 -10.32 20.62 16.40
CA ILE A 413 -10.39 20.65 17.86
C ILE A 413 -9.31 19.71 18.42
N MET A 414 -8.52 20.19 19.38
CA MET A 414 -7.60 19.31 20.11
C MET A 414 -8.40 18.40 21.06
N GLN A 415 -8.19 17.09 20.96
CA GLN A 415 -8.75 16.12 21.91
C GLN A 415 -7.71 15.76 22.97
N ASN A 416 -8.18 15.47 24.18
CA ASN A 416 -7.33 15.04 25.29
C ASN A 416 -8.14 14.07 26.14
N ASN A 417 -7.57 12.89 26.45
CA ASN A 417 -8.19 11.61 26.89
C ASN A 417 -9.26 11.61 28.03
N GLN A 418 -9.74 12.76 28.50
CA GLN A 418 -10.76 12.91 29.54
C GLN A 418 -11.98 13.77 29.15
N LEU A 419 -12.03 14.42 27.97
CA LEU A 419 -13.05 15.44 27.64
C LEU A 419 -13.37 15.52 26.12
N ASP A 420 -14.05 14.54 25.51
CA ASP A 420 -14.09 14.51 24.03
C ASP A 420 -15.48 14.70 23.37
N SER A 421 -16.56 14.04 23.80
CA SER A 421 -17.84 14.12 23.05
C SER A 421 -18.64 15.43 23.25
N ASP A 422 -18.51 16.14 24.37
CA ASP A 422 -19.24 17.40 24.61
C ASP A 422 -18.70 18.58 23.77
N MET A 423 -17.40 18.56 23.47
CA MET A 423 -16.74 19.59 22.68
C MET A 423 -17.10 19.48 21.20
N ILE A 424 -17.20 18.26 20.68
CA ILE A 424 -17.69 18.00 19.33
C ILE A 424 -19.15 18.49 19.21
N SER A 425 -20.02 18.15 20.17
CA SER A 425 -21.42 18.63 20.22
C SER A 425 -21.51 20.17 20.17
N LYS A 426 -20.72 20.87 20.99
CA LYS A 426 -20.70 22.34 21.00
C LYS A 426 -20.19 22.94 19.69
N SER A 427 -19.26 22.25 19.03
CA SER A 427 -18.70 22.67 17.75
C SER A 427 -19.71 22.50 16.62
N LEU A 428 -20.42 21.37 16.59
CA LEU A 428 -21.56 21.18 15.67
C LEU A 428 -22.63 22.26 15.88
N LYS A 429 -22.94 22.57 17.14
CA LYS A 429 -23.88 23.66 17.45
C LYS A 429 -23.38 25.01 16.94
N LEU A 430 -22.09 25.32 17.09
CA LEU A 430 -21.51 26.55 16.57
C LEU A 430 -21.61 26.63 15.04
N LEU A 431 -21.32 25.53 14.33
CA LEU A 431 -21.50 25.45 12.88
C LEU A 431 -22.97 25.66 12.47
N SER A 432 -23.91 25.07 13.20
CA SER A 432 -25.34 25.34 12.97
C SER A 432 -25.70 26.81 13.21
N GLU A 433 -25.18 27.45 14.26
CA GLU A 433 -25.41 28.88 14.52
C GLU A 433 -24.87 29.78 13.40
N ILE A 434 -23.70 29.44 12.82
CA ILE A 434 -23.10 30.18 11.70
C ILE A 434 -24.04 30.18 10.48
N ILE A 435 -24.72 29.06 10.25
CA ILE A 435 -25.62 28.88 9.09
C ILE A 435 -27.04 29.37 9.38
N ASN A 436 -27.53 29.30 10.61
CA ASN A 436 -28.93 29.66 10.89
C ASN A 436 -29.09 31.13 11.32
N SER A 437 -28.05 31.75 11.89
CA SER A 437 -28.14 33.12 12.38
C SER A 437 -28.56 34.15 11.31
N PRO A 438 -28.07 34.08 10.04
CA PRO A 438 -28.49 35.04 9.03
C PRO A 438 -29.93 34.81 8.54
N LEU A 439 -30.44 33.58 8.62
CA LEU A 439 -31.86 33.29 8.33
C LEU A 439 -32.79 33.89 9.40
N GLU A 440 -32.37 33.85 10.66
CA GLU A 440 -33.18 34.35 11.78
C GLU A 440 -33.09 35.88 11.95
N LYS A 441 -31.90 36.46 11.76
CA LYS A 441 -31.61 37.86 12.11
C LYS A 441 -31.35 38.75 10.90
N GLY A 442 -31.20 38.18 9.70
CA GLY A 442 -30.72 38.89 8.53
C GLY A 442 -29.21 39.16 8.60
N PHE A 443 -28.69 39.77 7.53
CA PHE A 443 -27.31 40.24 7.47
C PHE A 443 -27.23 41.71 7.90
N GLU A 444 -26.08 42.11 8.46
CA GLU A 444 -25.78 43.52 8.73
C GLU A 444 -25.36 44.21 7.42
N TYR A 445 -26.05 45.29 7.05
CA TYR A 445 -25.83 46.01 5.79
C TYR A 445 -24.37 46.45 5.58
N GLU A 446 -23.76 47.07 6.59
CA GLU A 446 -22.36 47.52 6.55
C GLU A 446 -21.39 46.35 6.28
N ARG A 447 -21.76 45.16 6.75
CA ARG A 447 -20.97 43.95 6.54
C ARG A 447 -21.08 43.44 5.10
N ILE A 448 -22.26 43.49 4.49
CA ILE A 448 -22.45 43.14 3.08
C ILE A 448 -21.62 44.06 2.18
N GLU A 449 -21.71 45.38 2.36
CA GLU A 449 -20.95 46.34 1.54
C GLU A 449 -19.43 46.12 1.64
N LYS A 450 -18.96 45.85 2.86
CA LYS A 450 -17.56 45.52 3.11
C LYS A 450 -17.17 44.23 2.38
N GLU A 451 -18.00 43.20 2.42
CA GLU A 451 -17.71 41.93 1.74
C GLU A 451 -17.76 42.03 0.21
N PHE A 452 -18.65 42.84 -0.39
CA PHE A 452 -18.58 43.12 -1.82
C PHE A 452 -17.23 43.73 -2.22
N THR A 453 -16.76 44.70 -1.43
CA THR A 453 -15.46 45.34 -1.66
C THR A 453 -14.31 44.34 -1.48
N SER A 454 -14.32 43.56 -0.41
CA SER A 454 -13.30 42.53 -0.16
C SER A 454 -13.27 41.47 -1.27
N HIS A 455 -14.43 41.04 -1.73
CA HIS A 455 -14.56 40.03 -2.77
C HIS A 455 -14.09 40.53 -4.14
N TYR A 456 -14.34 41.80 -4.47
CA TYR A 456 -13.78 42.46 -5.66
C TYR A 456 -12.25 42.34 -5.71
N TYR A 457 -11.57 42.65 -4.60
CA TYR A 457 -10.11 42.52 -4.53
C TYR A 457 -9.67 41.05 -4.55
N ARG A 458 -10.44 40.14 -3.96
CA ARG A 458 -10.16 38.69 -4.01
C ARG A 458 -10.19 38.15 -5.44
N ILE A 459 -11.20 38.51 -6.24
CA ILE A 459 -11.29 38.12 -7.65
C ILE A 459 -10.06 38.65 -8.41
N LYS A 460 -9.67 39.91 -8.18
CA LYS A 460 -8.48 40.49 -8.81
C LYS A 460 -7.19 39.77 -8.42
N GLU A 461 -6.99 39.53 -7.13
CA GLU A 461 -5.80 38.85 -6.61
C GLU A 461 -5.67 37.43 -7.18
N MET A 462 -6.78 36.70 -7.26
CA MET A 462 -6.79 35.36 -7.84
C MET A 462 -6.49 35.38 -9.34
N ASN A 463 -7.03 36.35 -10.08
CA ASN A 463 -6.73 36.54 -11.51
C ASN A 463 -5.28 37.00 -11.77
N GLU A 464 -4.63 37.66 -10.80
CA GLU A 464 -3.21 38.00 -10.84
C GLU A 464 -2.30 36.82 -10.45
N ASN A 465 -2.83 35.79 -9.77
CA ASN A 465 -2.11 34.55 -9.53
C ASN A 465 -1.99 33.75 -10.83
N VAL A 466 -0.80 33.81 -11.42
CA VAL A 466 -0.47 33.20 -12.71
C VAL A 466 -0.83 31.72 -12.80
N GLU A 467 -0.59 30.92 -11.76
CA GLU A 467 -0.87 29.47 -11.80
C GLU A 467 -2.37 29.22 -11.83
N TYR A 468 -3.11 29.88 -10.92
CA TYR A 468 -4.56 29.80 -10.85
C TYR A 468 -5.23 30.28 -12.14
N ALA A 469 -4.85 31.46 -12.63
CA ALA A 469 -5.42 32.03 -13.85
C ALA A 469 -5.16 31.14 -15.08
N ALA A 470 -3.95 30.59 -15.22
CA ALA A 470 -3.63 29.67 -16.31
C ALA A 470 -4.50 28.40 -16.26
N GLN A 471 -4.62 27.81 -15.08
CA GLN A 471 -5.43 26.62 -14.84
C GLN A 471 -6.92 26.87 -15.12
N GLU A 472 -7.50 27.95 -14.57
CA GLU A 472 -8.91 28.28 -14.78
C GLU A 472 -9.23 28.57 -16.25
N ILE A 473 -8.38 29.31 -16.96
CA ILE A 473 -8.59 29.57 -18.40
C ILE A 473 -8.54 28.27 -19.20
N CYS A 474 -7.57 27.40 -18.91
CA CYS A 474 -7.44 26.11 -19.58
C CYS A 474 -8.66 25.24 -19.32
N LEU A 475 -9.04 25.05 -18.05
CA LEU A 475 -10.18 24.22 -17.66
C LEU A 475 -11.50 24.79 -18.20
N ALA A 476 -11.75 26.09 -18.11
CA ALA A 476 -12.96 26.71 -18.67
C ALA A 476 -13.06 26.54 -20.19
N THR A 477 -11.92 26.51 -20.89
CA THR A 477 -11.90 26.27 -22.33
C THR A 477 -12.14 24.79 -22.67
N MET A 478 -11.59 23.89 -21.85
CA MET A 478 -11.80 22.44 -21.95
C MET A 478 -13.23 22.02 -21.62
N THR A 479 -13.97 22.80 -20.84
CA THR A 479 -15.35 22.50 -20.40
C THR A 479 -16.33 23.56 -20.89
N GLU A 480 -16.03 24.22 -22.01
CA GLU A 480 -16.86 25.27 -22.58
C GLU A 480 -18.29 24.75 -22.83
N GLY A 481 -19.28 25.43 -22.26
CA GLY A 481 -20.69 25.02 -22.32
C GLY A 481 -21.14 24.09 -21.19
N GLU A 482 -20.23 23.70 -20.29
CA GLU A 482 -20.55 22.96 -19.07
C GLU A 482 -20.50 23.87 -17.83
N PRO A 483 -21.24 23.53 -16.75
CA PRO A 483 -21.16 24.26 -15.48
C PRO A 483 -19.75 24.37 -14.91
N PHE A 484 -18.92 23.34 -15.11
CA PHE A 484 -17.50 23.33 -14.69
C PHE A 484 -16.65 24.49 -15.23
N SER A 485 -17.07 25.14 -16.32
CA SER A 485 -16.38 26.31 -16.87
C SER A 485 -16.57 27.59 -16.05
N ILE A 486 -17.49 27.58 -15.08
CA ILE A 486 -17.77 28.74 -14.22
C ILE A 486 -16.61 28.92 -13.22
N PRO A 487 -16.03 30.13 -13.11
CA PRO A 487 -15.01 30.44 -12.11
C PRO A 487 -15.54 30.29 -10.68
N ILE A 488 -14.73 29.70 -9.80
CA ILE A 488 -15.10 29.41 -8.40
C ILE A 488 -15.49 30.70 -7.65
N TYR A 489 -14.74 31.79 -7.85
CA TYR A 489 -15.03 33.09 -7.23
C TYR A 489 -15.98 33.97 -8.06
N GLY A 490 -16.53 33.46 -9.16
CA GLY A 490 -17.24 34.24 -10.15
C GLY A 490 -16.36 35.27 -10.87
N ASP A 491 -16.98 36.23 -11.54
CA ASP A 491 -16.32 37.30 -12.29
C ASP A 491 -16.81 38.69 -11.85
N LEU A 492 -16.08 39.73 -12.27
CA LEU A 492 -16.40 41.11 -11.88
C LEU A 492 -17.76 41.55 -12.42
N ASP A 493 -18.16 41.06 -13.60
CA ASP A 493 -19.45 41.39 -14.21
C ASP A 493 -20.60 40.86 -13.32
N THR A 494 -20.49 39.61 -12.87
CA THR A 494 -21.48 38.99 -11.97
C THR A 494 -21.51 39.67 -10.61
N LEU A 495 -20.35 40.11 -10.10
CA LEU A 495 -20.29 40.87 -8.85
C LEU A 495 -20.98 42.24 -8.95
N GLU A 496 -20.86 42.93 -10.09
CA GLU A 496 -21.52 44.22 -10.32
C GLU A 496 -23.05 44.12 -10.37
N GLU A 497 -23.59 42.95 -10.74
CA GLU A 497 -25.03 42.67 -10.74
C GLU A 497 -25.59 42.37 -9.33
N LEU A 498 -24.74 42.04 -8.35
CA LEU A 498 -25.17 41.75 -7.00
C LEU A 498 -25.55 43.01 -6.21
N ASN A 499 -26.63 42.89 -5.44
CA ASN A 499 -27.00 43.84 -4.38
C ASN A 499 -27.47 43.07 -3.14
N GLU A 500 -27.79 43.79 -2.07
CA GLU A 500 -28.24 43.19 -0.80
C GLU A 500 -29.45 42.26 -0.98
N GLU A 501 -30.49 42.72 -1.68
CA GLU A 501 -31.72 41.96 -1.86
C GLU A 501 -31.46 40.64 -2.60
N ILE A 502 -30.65 40.70 -3.67
CA ILE A 502 -30.25 39.53 -4.45
C ILE A 502 -29.39 38.59 -3.61
N LEU A 503 -28.42 39.10 -2.85
CA LEU A 503 -27.54 38.29 -2.00
C LEU A 503 -28.34 37.52 -0.94
N VAL A 504 -29.33 38.17 -0.32
CA VAL A 504 -30.24 37.55 0.65
C VAL A 504 -31.09 36.46 -0.01
N GLN A 505 -31.64 36.71 -1.21
CA GLN A 505 -32.39 35.72 -1.97
C GLN A 505 -31.53 34.51 -2.34
N HIS A 506 -30.32 34.75 -2.86
CA HIS A 506 -29.35 33.71 -3.17
C HIS A 506 -29.01 32.89 -1.93
N TYR A 507 -28.89 33.53 -0.75
CA TYR A 507 -28.61 32.81 0.48
C TYR A 507 -29.75 31.87 0.91
N GLN A 508 -31.00 32.34 0.83
CA GLN A 508 -32.17 31.53 1.12
C GLN A 508 -32.30 30.35 0.16
N GLU A 509 -32.06 30.58 -1.13
CA GLU A 509 -32.04 29.51 -2.15
C GLU A 509 -30.91 28.52 -1.87
N PHE A 510 -29.69 29.01 -1.63
CA PHE A 510 -28.51 28.21 -1.36
C PHE A 510 -28.73 27.28 -0.16
N ILE A 511 -29.19 27.80 0.98
CA ILE A 511 -29.41 26.96 2.17
C ILE A 511 -30.54 25.95 1.99
N SER A 512 -31.59 26.30 1.25
CA SER A 512 -32.73 25.39 1.05
C SER A 512 -32.49 24.33 -0.02
N SER A 513 -31.63 24.60 -1.00
CA SER A 513 -31.48 23.76 -2.21
C SER A 513 -30.13 23.03 -2.31
N SER A 514 -29.16 23.37 -1.44
CA SER A 514 -27.87 22.67 -1.39
C SER A 514 -28.01 21.31 -0.72
N LYS A 515 -27.28 20.32 -1.24
CA LYS A 515 -26.98 19.12 -0.47
C LYS A 515 -26.00 19.46 0.63
N LYS A 516 -26.17 18.86 1.80
CA LYS A 516 -25.36 19.14 2.99
C LYS A 516 -24.71 17.87 3.48
N TYR A 517 -23.44 17.98 3.82
CA TYR A 517 -22.62 16.90 4.34
C TYR A 517 -21.97 17.37 5.63
N ILE A 518 -21.94 16.50 6.64
CA ILE A 518 -21.18 16.71 7.85
C ILE A 518 -20.26 15.52 8.05
N HIS A 519 -18.96 15.79 8.08
CA HIS A 519 -17.92 14.80 8.36
C HIS A 519 -17.29 15.08 9.72
N VAL A 520 -17.22 14.07 10.58
CA VAL A 520 -16.57 14.13 11.88
C VAL A 520 -15.49 13.05 11.95
N ILE A 521 -14.22 13.45 11.95
CA ILE A 521 -13.07 12.53 11.88
C ILE A 521 -12.12 12.80 13.03
N GLY A 522 -11.80 11.79 13.84
CA GLY A 522 -10.90 11.95 14.98
C GLY A 522 -10.90 10.73 15.92
N PRO A 523 -10.18 10.80 17.05
CA PRO A 523 -10.16 9.69 18.00
C PRO A 523 -11.40 9.70 18.91
N ASN A 524 -11.72 8.55 19.53
CA ASN A 524 -12.70 8.42 20.62
C ASN A 524 -14.07 9.12 20.40
N ILE A 525 -14.69 9.00 19.22
CA ILE A 525 -15.97 9.65 18.92
C ILE A 525 -17.15 8.77 19.38
N ASP A 526 -18.05 9.34 20.18
CA ASP A 526 -19.35 8.74 20.51
C ASP A 526 -20.34 8.98 19.35
N GLU A 527 -20.30 8.11 18.36
CA GLU A 527 -21.04 8.25 17.10
C GLU A 527 -22.54 8.51 17.32
N ASP A 528 -23.21 7.68 18.13
CA ASP A 528 -24.64 7.80 18.43
C ASP A 528 -24.98 9.19 18.99
N LYS A 529 -24.18 9.69 19.93
CA LYS A 529 -24.40 11.01 20.53
C LYS A 529 -24.22 12.11 19.49
N ILE A 530 -23.10 12.10 18.77
CA ILE A 530 -22.77 13.15 17.80
C ILE A 530 -23.78 13.17 16.67
N GLN A 531 -24.26 12.01 16.23
CA GLN A 531 -25.32 11.89 15.25
C GLN A 531 -26.63 12.50 15.74
N ASN A 532 -27.05 12.18 16.97
CA ASN A 532 -28.25 12.77 17.57
C ASN A 532 -28.16 14.30 17.69
N ASP A 533 -26.98 14.80 18.09
CA ASP A 533 -26.70 16.24 18.16
C ASP A 533 -26.76 16.90 16.78
N ALA A 534 -26.14 16.30 15.76
CA ALA A 534 -26.21 16.79 14.39
C ALA A 534 -27.66 16.85 13.87
N CYS A 535 -28.43 15.79 14.08
CA CYS A 535 -29.85 15.75 13.70
C CYS A 535 -30.68 16.82 14.42
N SER A 536 -30.34 17.15 15.66
CA SER A 536 -30.99 18.20 16.44
C SER A 536 -30.62 19.61 15.94
N TYR A 537 -29.35 19.86 15.65
CA TYR A 537 -28.86 21.19 15.31
C TYR A 537 -29.09 21.58 13.85
N PHE A 538 -29.23 20.62 12.95
CA PHE A 538 -29.34 20.90 11.53
C PHE A 538 -30.66 20.39 10.92
N GLN A 539 -31.77 20.51 11.66
CA GLN A 539 -33.09 20.13 11.16
C GLN A 539 -33.45 20.90 9.87
N GLN A 540 -33.84 20.17 8.82
CA GLN A 540 -34.32 20.74 7.56
C GLN A 540 -35.72 20.21 7.22
N GLU A 541 -36.56 21.05 6.61
CA GLU A 541 -37.79 20.63 5.94
C GLU A 541 -37.48 19.88 4.63
N GLU A 542 -38.44 19.13 4.07
CA GLU A 542 -38.25 18.20 2.94
C GLU A 542 -37.36 18.74 1.79
N GLU A 543 -36.48 17.87 1.28
CA GLU A 543 -35.47 18.16 0.26
C GLU A 543 -36.07 18.72 -1.05
N ASN A 544 -35.65 19.93 -1.43
CA ASN A 544 -35.72 20.43 -2.81
C ASN A 544 -34.31 20.43 -3.41
N ASN A 545 -33.71 19.24 -3.53
CA ASN A 545 -32.35 19.10 -4.04
C ASN A 545 -32.29 19.46 -5.54
N LEU A 546 -31.67 20.61 -5.85
CA LEU A 546 -31.36 21.02 -7.24
C LEU A 546 -30.13 20.30 -7.80
N CYS A 547 -29.39 19.57 -6.96
CA CYS A 547 -28.19 18.85 -7.33
C CYS A 547 -28.52 17.64 -8.21
N PRO A 548 -28.13 17.61 -9.50
CA PRO A 548 -28.23 16.40 -10.31
C PRO A 548 -27.42 15.26 -9.66
N HIS A 549 -27.62 14.02 -10.07
CA HIS A 549 -26.72 12.89 -9.79
C HIS A 549 -26.40 12.21 -11.12
N GLY A 550 -25.21 11.62 -11.26
CA GLY A 550 -24.86 10.81 -12.43
C GLY A 550 -23.52 11.19 -13.08
N ASP A 551 -23.31 10.69 -14.30
CA ASP A 551 -22.06 10.83 -15.03
C ASP A 551 -21.78 12.32 -15.38
N MET A 552 -20.63 12.80 -14.91
CA MET A 552 -20.17 14.18 -15.09
C MET A 552 -19.05 14.29 -16.13
N LEU A 553 -18.71 13.20 -16.83
CA LEU A 553 -17.64 13.20 -17.81
C LEU A 553 -17.81 14.31 -18.84
N SER A 554 -16.74 15.08 -19.02
CA SER A 554 -16.71 16.15 -20.01
C SER A 554 -16.41 15.54 -21.39
N PRO A 555 -17.19 15.88 -22.44
CA PRO A 555 -17.00 15.34 -23.77
C PRO A 555 -15.69 15.82 -24.40
N VAL A 556 -15.16 15.03 -25.34
CA VAL A 556 -14.01 15.42 -26.15
C VAL A 556 -14.45 16.43 -27.21
N HIS A 557 -13.76 17.58 -27.31
CA HIS A 557 -14.00 18.51 -28.40
C HIS A 557 -13.56 17.94 -29.76
N GLN A 558 -14.26 18.31 -30.84
CA GLN A 558 -13.90 17.84 -32.18
C GLN A 558 -12.57 18.43 -32.69
N GLU A 559 -12.22 19.64 -32.25
CA GLU A 559 -11.01 20.35 -32.63
C GLU A 559 -10.18 20.68 -31.40
N ILE A 560 -8.86 20.55 -31.52
CA ILE A 560 -7.91 20.92 -30.46
C ILE A 560 -7.90 22.45 -30.33
N LYS A 561 -8.09 22.95 -29.11
CA LYS A 561 -8.08 24.39 -28.82
C LYS A 561 -6.67 24.84 -28.43
N TYR A 562 -6.21 25.95 -29.02
CA TYR A 562 -4.93 26.59 -28.69
C TYR A 562 -5.20 27.98 -28.13
N ILE A 563 -4.66 28.26 -26.94
CA ILE A 563 -4.90 29.51 -26.21
C ILE A 563 -3.57 30.17 -25.91
N GLU A 564 -3.48 31.47 -26.20
CA GLU A 564 -2.35 32.31 -25.79
C GLU A 564 -2.87 33.50 -24.98
N GLN A 565 -2.40 33.62 -23.74
CA GLN A 565 -2.83 34.69 -22.83
C GLN A 565 -1.63 35.37 -22.18
N ASP A 566 -1.65 36.70 -22.11
CA ASP A 566 -0.67 37.43 -21.29
C ASP A 566 -1.13 37.45 -19.83
N LEU A 567 -0.38 36.75 -18.98
CA LEU A 567 -0.58 36.69 -17.54
C LEU A 567 0.45 37.51 -16.76
N HIS A 568 1.27 38.32 -17.45
CA HIS A 568 2.33 39.14 -16.85
C HIS A 568 3.32 38.36 -15.98
N ALA A 569 3.53 37.08 -16.33
CA ALA A 569 4.36 36.16 -15.58
C ALA A 569 5.86 36.32 -15.89
N ASN A 570 6.72 36.14 -14.87
CA ASN A 570 8.17 36.14 -15.09
C ASN A 570 8.68 34.92 -15.87
N GLN A 571 8.02 33.78 -15.67
CA GLN A 571 8.27 32.50 -16.34
C GLN A 571 7.07 32.12 -17.19
N GLY A 572 7.31 31.48 -18.33
CA GLY A 572 6.24 30.95 -19.16
C GLY A 572 5.52 29.78 -18.49
N ARG A 573 4.20 29.75 -18.59
CA ARG A 573 3.33 28.63 -18.22
C ARG A 573 2.79 27.95 -19.48
N LEU A 574 2.86 26.62 -19.49
CA LEU A 574 2.28 25.76 -20.51
C LEU A 574 1.38 24.76 -19.78
N LEU A 575 0.11 24.73 -20.15
CA LEU A 575 -0.82 23.70 -19.70
C LEU A 575 -1.28 22.90 -20.91
N ILE A 576 -1.24 21.57 -20.79
CA ILE A 576 -1.74 20.66 -21.82
C ILE A 576 -2.82 19.80 -21.20
N GLY A 577 -4.05 19.99 -21.68
CA GLY A 577 -5.23 19.31 -21.22
C GLY A 577 -5.61 18.15 -22.14
N PHE A 578 -5.83 16.99 -21.54
CA PHE A 578 -6.30 15.78 -22.19
C PHE A 578 -7.65 15.34 -21.61
N LYS A 579 -8.46 14.69 -22.44
CA LYS A 579 -9.67 13.98 -22.01
C LYS A 579 -9.36 12.49 -21.91
N THR A 580 -9.72 11.88 -20.78
CA THR A 580 -9.49 10.45 -20.50
C THR A 580 -10.73 9.60 -20.78
N GLY A 581 -11.93 10.19 -20.66
CA GLY A 581 -13.20 9.47 -20.72
C GLY A 581 -13.39 8.51 -19.54
N ILE A 582 -12.67 8.71 -18.44
CA ILE A 582 -12.65 7.87 -17.25
C ILE A 582 -12.87 8.77 -16.03
N ASN A 583 -13.88 8.47 -15.22
CA ASN A 583 -14.15 9.12 -13.95
C ASN A 583 -13.91 8.15 -12.78
N PHE A 584 -14.06 8.63 -11.56
CA PHE A 584 -13.79 7.91 -10.31
C PHE A 584 -14.59 6.61 -10.15
N SER A 585 -15.81 6.53 -10.71
CA SER A 585 -16.64 5.31 -10.64
C SER A 585 -16.26 4.21 -11.63
N SER A 586 -15.30 4.47 -12.52
CA SER A 586 -14.86 3.51 -13.53
C SER A 586 -13.84 2.53 -12.96
N LEU A 587 -13.94 1.25 -13.34
CA LEU A 587 -12.91 0.23 -13.07
C LEU A 587 -11.55 0.60 -13.68
N GLU A 588 -11.53 1.49 -14.65
CA GLU A 588 -10.33 1.98 -15.33
C GLU A 588 -9.66 3.15 -14.59
N TYR A 589 -10.29 3.67 -13.54
CA TYR A 589 -9.76 4.79 -12.77
C TYR A 589 -8.44 4.44 -12.06
N ILE A 590 -8.36 3.26 -11.44
CA ILE A 590 -7.14 2.80 -10.75
C ILE A 590 -5.97 2.61 -11.75
N PRO A 591 -6.14 1.93 -12.90
CA PRO A 591 -5.15 1.95 -13.98
C PRO A 591 -4.77 3.36 -14.48
N LEU A 592 -5.72 4.30 -14.53
CA LEU A 592 -5.45 5.69 -14.91
C LEU A 592 -4.56 6.42 -13.89
N LEU A 593 -4.75 6.18 -12.59
CA LEU A 593 -3.86 6.71 -11.55
C LEU A 593 -2.43 6.21 -11.77
N VAL A 594 -2.25 4.91 -11.98
CA VAL A 594 -0.93 4.31 -12.26
C VAL A 594 -0.32 4.88 -13.54
N PHE A 595 -1.12 5.03 -14.61
CA PHE A 595 -0.67 5.69 -15.84
C PHE A 595 -0.16 7.11 -15.55
N ASN A 596 -0.90 7.93 -14.80
CA ASN A 596 -0.52 9.32 -14.50
C ASN A 596 0.78 9.40 -13.68
N THR A 597 0.94 8.47 -12.72
CA THR A 597 2.16 8.27 -11.93
C THR A 597 3.38 8.00 -12.81
N ILE A 598 3.24 7.14 -13.83
CA ILE A 598 4.31 6.82 -14.80
C ILE A 598 4.56 8.00 -15.76
N PHE A 599 3.48 8.69 -16.16
CA PHE A 599 3.53 9.72 -17.18
C PHE A 599 4.20 11.00 -16.68
N GLY A 600 3.67 11.66 -15.64
CA GLY A 600 4.16 12.97 -15.20
C GLY A 600 4.06 13.31 -13.71
N ASN A 601 3.40 12.47 -12.90
CA ASN A 601 3.09 12.83 -11.51
C ASN A 601 4.27 12.55 -10.54
N LEU A 602 5.08 11.50 -10.76
CA LEU A 602 6.27 11.23 -9.95
C LEU A 602 7.51 11.99 -10.41
N PRO A 603 8.47 12.32 -9.53
CA PRO A 603 9.77 12.87 -9.91
C PRO A 603 10.55 12.01 -10.93
N GLU A 604 10.43 10.68 -10.86
CA GLU A 604 11.08 9.73 -11.77
C GLU A 604 10.23 9.42 -13.02
N SER A 605 9.06 10.05 -13.18
CA SER A 605 8.17 9.83 -14.33
C SER A 605 8.83 10.17 -15.68
N LYS A 606 8.24 9.68 -16.77
CA LYS A 606 8.78 9.87 -18.12
C LYS A 606 8.91 11.35 -18.49
N LEU A 607 7.90 12.17 -18.19
CA LEU A 607 7.93 13.60 -18.49
C LEU A 607 8.98 14.35 -17.67
N GLN A 608 9.07 14.09 -16.36
CA GLN A 608 10.11 14.72 -15.52
C GLN A 608 11.50 14.34 -16.02
N THR A 609 11.72 13.06 -16.33
CA THR A 609 13.00 12.56 -16.82
C THR A 609 13.40 13.20 -18.15
N GLU A 610 12.51 13.19 -19.15
CA GLU A 610 12.86 13.68 -20.48
C GLU A 610 12.96 15.22 -20.53
N ILE A 611 12.07 15.94 -19.84
CA ILE A 611 11.99 17.41 -19.93
C ILE A 611 12.94 18.08 -18.93
N ARG A 612 12.96 17.63 -17.66
CA ARG A 612 13.75 18.27 -16.60
C ARG A 612 15.13 17.64 -16.43
N HIS A 613 15.22 16.32 -16.30
CA HIS A 613 16.51 15.68 -16.01
C HIS A 613 17.43 15.62 -17.24
N ASN A 614 16.91 15.22 -18.39
CA ASN A 614 17.71 15.06 -19.61
C ASN A 614 17.97 16.40 -20.32
N ARG A 615 16.96 17.27 -20.39
CA ARG A 615 17.02 18.50 -21.20
C ARG A 615 17.05 19.79 -20.41
N GLY A 616 16.67 19.78 -19.13
CA GLY A 616 16.64 20.99 -18.29
C GLY A 616 15.70 22.09 -18.81
N MET A 617 14.67 21.74 -19.59
CA MET A 617 13.82 22.70 -20.29
C MET A 617 12.70 23.30 -19.43
N ALA A 618 12.37 22.65 -18.30
CA ALA A 618 11.33 23.11 -17.38
C ALA A 618 11.84 23.28 -15.94
N TYR A 619 11.35 24.32 -15.28
CA TYR A 619 11.59 24.60 -13.87
C TYR A 619 10.67 23.77 -12.97
N TYR A 620 9.43 23.58 -13.42
CA TYR A 620 8.38 22.83 -12.74
C TYR A 620 7.62 22.01 -13.77
N LEU A 621 7.24 20.79 -13.40
CA LEU A 621 6.36 19.92 -14.16
C LEU A 621 5.52 19.09 -13.18
N SER A 622 4.23 18.95 -13.45
CA SER A 622 3.35 18.01 -12.77
C SER A 622 2.23 17.56 -13.71
N SER A 623 1.56 16.46 -13.36
CA SER A 623 0.32 16.06 -14.02
C SER A 623 -0.70 15.58 -13.00
N GLU A 624 -1.95 16.00 -13.21
CA GLU A 624 -3.05 15.82 -12.26
C GLU A 624 -4.32 15.39 -13.01
N ILE A 625 -5.18 14.65 -12.33
CA ILE A 625 -6.45 14.14 -12.87
C ILE A 625 -7.60 14.81 -12.14
N ASP A 626 -8.58 15.30 -12.90
CA ASP A 626 -9.91 15.60 -12.37
C ASP A 626 -10.75 14.31 -12.42
N ASP A 627 -11.15 13.84 -11.24
CA ASP A 627 -11.75 12.54 -10.99
C ASP A 627 -13.23 12.47 -11.42
N LEU A 628 -13.89 13.60 -11.66
CA LEU A 628 -15.29 13.65 -12.10
C LEU A 628 -15.44 13.97 -13.58
N LYS A 629 -14.64 14.91 -14.10
CA LYS A 629 -14.69 15.34 -15.50
C LYS A 629 -13.86 14.48 -16.44
N GLY A 630 -13.00 13.61 -15.91
CA GLY A 630 -12.12 12.77 -16.73
C GLY A 630 -11.12 13.61 -17.52
N ILE A 631 -10.50 14.58 -16.84
CA ILE A 631 -9.49 15.48 -17.41
C ILE A 631 -8.13 15.08 -16.84
N LEU A 632 -7.12 14.98 -17.70
CA LEU A 632 -5.71 14.91 -17.30
C LEU A 632 -5.05 16.22 -17.72
N LEU A 633 -4.48 16.94 -16.76
CA LEU A 633 -3.86 18.24 -16.98
C LEU A 633 -2.37 18.17 -16.66
N VAL A 634 -1.52 18.53 -17.63
CA VAL A 634 -0.07 18.62 -17.46
C VAL A 634 0.31 20.09 -17.30
N HIS A 635 0.96 20.43 -16.20
CA HIS A 635 1.44 21.78 -15.88
C HIS A 635 2.94 21.85 -16.12
N VAL A 636 3.41 22.88 -16.82
CA VAL A 636 4.84 23.09 -17.03
C VAL A 636 5.19 24.57 -16.89
N ALA A 637 6.21 24.88 -16.08
CA ALA A 637 6.85 26.19 -16.04
C ALA A 637 8.16 26.15 -16.81
N LEU A 638 8.29 26.94 -17.87
CA LEU A 638 9.45 26.96 -18.78
C LEU A 638 9.70 28.34 -19.39
N GLN A 639 10.75 28.46 -20.19
CA GLN A 639 10.96 29.63 -21.05
C GLN A 639 10.08 29.53 -22.32
N GLU A 640 9.54 30.66 -22.79
CA GLU A 640 8.55 30.69 -23.88
C GLU A 640 9.08 30.04 -25.17
N GLU A 641 10.38 30.14 -25.45
CA GLU A 641 11.00 29.56 -26.66
C GLU A 641 10.96 28.02 -26.69
N ASN A 642 10.70 27.38 -25.55
CA ASN A 642 10.65 25.92 -25.43
C ASN A 642 9.23 25.35 -25.56
N TYR A 643 8.19 26.17 -25.73
CA TYR A 643 6.80 25.70 -25.71
C TYR A 643 6.49 24.62 -26.74
N GLU A 644 6.86 24.84 -28.00
CA GLU A 644 6.62 23.90 -29.08
C GLU A 644 7.38 22.60 -28.84
N THR A 645 8.66 22.72 -28.46
CA THR A 645 9.52 21.56 -28.21
C THR A 645 9.00 20.71 -27.04
N VAL A 646 8.59 21.34 -25.94
CA VAL A 646 8.06 20.62 -24.77
C VAL A 646 6.69 20.00 -25.09
N THR A 647 5.84 20.68 -25.85
CA THR A 647 4.55 20.12 -26.31
C THR A 647 4.78 18.86 -27.14
N GLU A 648 5.71 18.90 -28.10
CA GLU A 648 6.07 17.73 -28.92
C GLU A 648 6.62 16.58 -28.06
N ILE A 649 7.46 16.88 -27.07
CA ILE A 649 7.99 15.86 -26.15
C ILE A 649 6.86 15.19 -25.37
N ILE A 650 5.92 15.97 -24.80
CA ILE A 650 4.80 15.42 -24.02
C ILE A 650 3.95 14.48 -24.87
N LEU A 651 3.61 14.89 -26.09
CA LEU A 651 2.83 14.06 -27.01
C LEU A 651 3.60 12.81 -27.47
N ASN A 652 4.91 12.93 -27.67
CA ASN A 652 5.75 11.80 -28.03
C ASN A 652 5.89 10.79 -26.89
N GLU A 653 6.02 11.23 -25.63
CA GLU A 653 6.02 10.32 -24.49
C GLU A 653 4.67 9.62 -24.30
N LEU A 654 3.55 10.31 -24.54
CA LEU A 654 2.23 9.67 -24.57
C LEU A 654 2.15 8.59 -25.67
N ASN A 655 2.58 8.91 -26.90
CA ASN A 655 2.60 7.95 -28.01
C ASN A 655 3.49 6.74 -27.71
N LYS A 656 4.65 6.94 -27.08
CA LYS A 656 5.52 5.84 -26.65
C LYS A 656 4.79 4.88 -25.70
N ILE A 657 4.03 5.39 -24.73
CA ILE A 657 3.24 4.53 -23.84
C ILE A 657 2.14 3.82 -24.63
N GLN A 658 1.45 4.51 -25.55
CA GLN A 658 0.43 3.90 -26.43
C GLN A 658 1.00 2.76 -27.30
N ASP A 659 2.26 2.87 -27.72
CA ASP A 659 3.00 1.85 -28.47
C ASP A 659 3.56 0.72 -27.57
N GLY A 660 3.31 0.76 -26.26
CA GLY A 660 3.78 -0.22 -25.30
C GLY A 660 5.23 -0.03 -24.86
N GLN A 661 5.81 1.15 -25.04
CA GLN A 661 7.15 1.49 -24.51
C GLN A 661 7.07 1.94 -23.04
N VAL A 662 6.56 1.03 -22.21
CA VAL A 662 6.56 1.11 -20.75
C VAL A 662 7.16 -0.19 -20.19
N SER A 663 8.10 -0.07 -19.27
CA SER A 663 8.76 -1.22 -18.65
C SER A 663 7.95 -1.76 -17.47
N GLU A 664 8.19 -3.01 -17.09
CA GLU A 664 7.57 -3.60 -15.90
C GLU A 664 7.98 -2.87 -14.61
N GLU A 665 9.23 -2.38 -14.56
CA GLU A 665 9.75 -1.60 -13.44
C GLU A 665 9.04 -0.24 -13.29
N GLU A 666 8.75 0.43 -14.41
CA GLU A 666 7.98 1.68 -14.41
C GLU A 666 6.55 1.42 -13.88
N ILE A 667 5.93 0.32 -14.33
CA ILE A 667 4.59 -0.08 -13.86
C ILE A 667 4.61 -0.40 -12.37
N GLN A 668 5.57 -1.20 -11.91
CA GLN A 668 5.66 -1.57 -10.50
C GLN A 668 5.94 -0.37 -9.60
N THR A 669 6.79 0.56 -10.03
CA THR A 669 7.01 1.84 -9.36
C THR A 669 5.71 2.64 -9.28
N GLY A 670 4.96 2.71 -10.39
CA GLY A 670 3.67 3.36 -10.45
C GLY A 670 2.65 2.76 -9.46
N ILE A 671 2.51 1.43 -9.46
CA ILE A 671 1.64 0.69 -8.54
C ILE A 671 2.02 0.97 -7.09
N ASN A 672 3.31 0.88 -6.76
CA ASN A 672 3.79 1.10 -5.39
C ASN A 672 3.53 2.52 -4.91
N ALA A 673 3.71 3.51 -5.78
CA ALA A 673 3.40 4.90 -5.46
C ALA A 673 1.89 5.11 -5.25
N VAL A 674 1.02 4.58 -6.12
CA VAL A 674 -0.44 4.67 -5.91
C VAL A 674 -0.86 3.96 -4.62
N LYS A 675 -0.33 2.76 -4.33
CA LYS A 675 -0.55 2.06 -3.04
C LYS A 675 -0.14 2.93 -1.85
N HIS A 676 0.99 3.63 -1.95
CA HIS A 676 1.44 4.54 -0.90
C HIS A 676 0.52 5.75 -0.75
N TYR A 677 0.08 6.37 -1.86
CA TYR A 677 -0.86 7.49 -1.83
C TYR A 677 -2.23 7.09 -1.27
N VAL A 678 -2.75 5.92 -1.61
CA VAL A 678 -3.99 5.41 -1.01
C VAL A 678 -3.81 5.24 0.50
N LYS A 679 -2.77 4.52 0.95
CA LYS A 679 -2.52 4.32 2.40
C LYS A 679 -2.38 5.62 3.19
N THR A 680 -1.56 6.54 2.68
CA THR A 680 -1.33 7.83 3.35
C THR A 680 -2.55 8.76 3.26
N GLY A 681 -3.31 8.67 2.17
CA GLY A 681 -4.54 9.41 1.96
C GLY A 681 -5.64 8.98 2.92
N LEU A 682 -5.80 7.66 3.15
CA LEU A 682 -6.73 7.12 4.13
C LEU A 682 -6.38 7.50 5.58
N GLU A 683 -5.13 7.91 5.85
CA GLU A 683 -4.74 8.48 7.14
C GLU A 683 -4.98 10.00 7.21
N THR A 684 -5.44 10.66 6.15
CA THR A 684 -5.65 12.11 6.11
C THR A 684 -7.14 12.46 6.09
N PRO A 685 -7.68 13.18 7.11
CA PRO A 685 -9.11 13.50 7.17
C PRO A 685 -9.63 14.20 5.92
N ALA A 686 -8.86 15.13 5.36
CA ALA A 686 -9.25 15.86 4.16
C ALA A 686 -9.46 14.95 2.94
N ILE A 687 -8.62 13.93 2.76
CA ILE A 687 -8.71 12.98 1.64
C ILE A 687 -9.86 11.99 1.87
N LEU A 688 -10.07 11.52 3.11
CA LEU A 688 -11.22 10.70 3.46
C LEU A 688 -12.55 11.40 3.16
N ILE A 689 -12.65 12.68 3.51
CA ILE A 689 -13.83 13.51 3.20
C ILE A 689 -14.03 13.61 1.69
N ASP A 690 -12.95 13.86 0.94
CA ASP A 690 -13.03 14.01 -0.51
C ASP A 690 -13.49 12.72 -1.21
N ILE A 691 -12.91 11.56 -0.83
CA ILE A 691 -13.33 10.23 -1.31
C ILE A 691 -14.79 9.96 -0.96
N SER A 692 -15.20 10.25 0.28
CA SER A 692 -16.58 10.09 0.73
C SER A 692 -17.55 10.93 -0.10
N LEU A 693 -17.21 12.20 -0.37
CA LEU A 693 -18.01 13.10 -1.19
C LEU A 693 -18.06 12.64 -2.65
N THR A 694 -16.93 12.29 -3.28
CA THR A 694 -16.91 11.77 -4.66
C THR A 694 -17.75 10.50 -4.77
N GLY A 695 -17.61 9.59 -3.81
CA GLY A 695 -18.34 8.32 -3.79
C GLY A 695 -19.85 8.50 -3.73
N ASP A 696 -20.36 9.35 -2.83
CA ASP A 696 -21.80 9.64 -2.77
C ASP A 696 -22.31 10.35 -4.03
N LEU A 697 -21.52 11.26 -4.63
CA LEU A 697 -21.90 11.95 -5.87
C LEU A 697 -22.07 11.01 -7.07
N LEU A 698 -21.25 9.96 -7.14
CA LEU A 698 -21.29 8.97 -8.21
C LEU A 698 -22.07 7.71 -7.87
N ASP A 699 -22.65 7.61 -6.67
CA ASP A 699 -23.24 6.38 -6.13
C ASP A 699 -22.26 5.18 -6.21
N PHE A 700 -21.00 5.45 -5.88
CA PHE A 700 -19.88 4.54 -5.99
C PHE A 700 -19.13 4.42 -4.67
N GLN A 701 -18.96 3.20 -4.20
CA GLN A 701 -18.13 2.88 -3.05
C GLN A 701 -17.22 1.73 -3.40
N ASP A 702 -15.92 1.97 -3.28
CA ASP A 702 -14.90 0.93 -3.30
C ASP A 702 -14.26 0.85 -1.91
N ASP A 703 -13.89 -0.37 -1.53
CA ASP A 703 -13.11 -0.61 -0.33
C ASP A 703 -11.61 -0.65 -0.69
N GLU A 704 -10.77 -0.42 0.32
CA GLU A 704 -9.31 -0.45 0.15
C GLU A 704 -8.87 -1.77 -0.48
N GLU A 705 -9.45 -2.91 -0.08
CA GLU A 705 -9.10 -4.23 -0.60
C GLU A 705 -9.29 -4.36 -2.10
N LYS A 706 -10.44 -3.92 -2.62
CA LYS A 706 -10.72 -3.90 -4.05
C LYS A 706 -9.70 -3.05 -4.78
N VAL A 707 -9.42 -1.84 -4.27
CA VAL A 707 -8.40 -0.96 -4.87
C VAL A 707 -7.02 -1.64 -4.91
N PHE A 708 -6.59 -2.25 -3.80
CA PHE A 708 -5.30 -2.95 -3.72
C PHE A 708 -5.26 -4.20 -4.60
N SER A 709 -6.34 -4.95 -4.68
CA SER A 709 -6.46 -6.13 -5.55
C SER A 709 -6.38 -5.75 -7.03
N VAL A 710 -7.03 -4.65 -7.43
CA VAL A 710 -6.92 -4.12 -8.79
C VAL A 710 -5.48 -3.70 -9.05
N LEU A 711 -4.86 -2.94 -8.14
CA LEU A 711 -3.47 -2.49 -8.27
C LEU A 711 -2.47 -3.64 -8.43
N GLU A 712 -2.67 -4.77 -7.75
CA GLU A 712 -1.80 -5.95 -7.84
C GLU A 712 -1.90 -6.72 -9.15
N ASN A 713 -3.02 -6.57 -9.84
CA ASN A 713 -3.31 -7.28 -11.08
C ASN A 713 -3.18 -6.40 -12.33
N ILE A 714 -2.77 -5.13 -12.19
CA ILE A 714 -2.54 -4.24 -13.34
C ILE A 714 -1.42 -4.81 -14.22
N SER A 715 -1.76 -5.04 -15.47
CA SER A 715 -0.81 -5.47 -16.49
C SER A 715 -0.34 -4.29 -17.34
N LYS A 716 0.78 -4.49 -18.02
CA LYS A 716 1.23 -3.58 -19.08
C LYS A 716 0.16 -3.27 -20.13
N ARG A 717 -0.70 -4.23 -20.46
CA ARG A 717 -1.77 -4.04 -21.43
C ARG A 717 -2.78 -3.00 -20.92
N ASP A 718 -3.12 -3.05 -19.65
CA ASP A 718 -4.10 -2.12 -19.07
C ASP A 718 -3.58 -0.68 -19.17
N ILE A 719 -2.30 -0.45 -18.83
CA ILE A 719 -1.66 0.87 -18.97
C ILE A 719 -1.65 1.37 -20.43
N VAL A 720 -1.38 0.48 -21.38
CA VAL A 720 -1.42 0.81 -22.81
C VAL A 720 -2.84 1.14 -23.28
N ASP A 721 -3.83 0.37 -22.82
CA ASP A 721 -5.23 0.55 -23.19
C ASP A 721 -5.78 1.87 -22.60
N ILE A 722 -5.37 2.26 -21.39
CA ILE A 722 -5.62 3.59 -20.82
C ILE A 722 -4.98 4.68 -21.68
N ALA A 723 -3.68 4.56 -21.99
CA ALA A 723 -2.97 5.57 -22.75
C ALA A 723 -3.61 5.85 -24.11
N LYS A 724 -4.23 4.84 -24.75
CA LYS A 724 -4.95 4.97 -26.03
C LYS A 724 -6.28 5.73 -25.93
N LYS A 725 -6.88 5.81 -24.74
CA LYS A 725 -8.11 6.60 -24.52
C LYS A 725 -7.82 8.08 -24.30
N ILE A 726 -6.60 8.41 -23.89
CA ILE A 726 -6.18 9.78 -23.60
C ILE A 726 -6.06 10.56 -24.91
N THR A 727 -6.85 11.62 -25.02
CA THR A 727 -6.95 12.45 -26.22
C THR A 727 -6.61 13.89 -25.89
N LEU A 728 -5.75 14.51 -26.72
CA LEU A 728 -5.40 15.92 -26.57
C LEU A 728 -6.64 16.78 -26.88
N ASP A 729 -6.93 17.75 -26.01
CA ASP A 729 -8.10 18.63 -26.16
C ASP A 729 -7.69 20.10 -26.22
N THR A 730 -6.85 20.56 -25.28
CA THR A 730 -6.51 21.98 -25.15
C THR A 730 -5.04 22.18 -24.85
N VAL A 731 -4.42 23.20 -25.47
CA VAL A 731 -3.06 23.66 -25.17
C VAL A 731 -3.11 25.15 -24.84
N PHE A 732 -2.75 25.49 -23.60
CA PHE A 732 -2.66 26.86 -23.11
C PHE A 732 -1.19 27.28 -22.96
N LYS A 733 -0.85 28.48 -23.46
CA LYS A 733 0.46 29.11 -23.30
C LYS A 733 0.29 30.51 -22.72
N SER A 734 1.06 30.83 -21.69
CA SER A 734 1.21 32.23 -21.30
C SER A 734 2.18 32.94 -22.24
N VAL A 735 1.88 34.13 -22.72
CA VAL A 735 2.78 34.89 -23.61
C VAL A 735 3.09 36.26 -23.02
N LYS A 736 4.34 36.72 -23.09
CA LYS A 736 4.63 38.13 -22.78
C LYS A 736 4.28 38.99 -23.99
N LYS A 737 3.26 39.86 -23.88
CA LYS A 737 3.10 40.90 -24.91
C LYS A 737 4.24 41.90 -24.77
N VAL A 738 5.16 41.87 -25.72
CA VAL A 738 6.11 42.97 -25.91
C VAL A 738 5.28 44.19 -26.29
N ALA A 739 5.22 45.19 -25.41
CA ALA A 739 4.60 46.47 -25.72
C ALA A 739 5.22 47.00 -27.01
N LYS A 740 4.42 47.13 -28.08
CA LYS A 740 4.84 47.84 -29.29
C LYS A 740 5.11 49.29 -28.88
N ILE A 741 6.39 49.65 -28.85
CA ILE A 741 6.86 51.04 -28.67
C ILE A 741 6.41 51.89 -29.86
#